data_AF-A0A925EU36-F1
#
_entry.id   AF-A0A925EU36-F1
#
_cell.length_a   1.000
_cell.length_b   1.000
_cell.length_c   1.000
_cell.angle_alpha   90.00
_cell.angle_beta   90.00
_cell.angle_gamma   90.00
#
_symmetry.space_group_name_H-M   'P 1'
#
loop_
_entity.id
_entity.type
_entity.pdbx_description
1 polymer ?
#
loop_
_entity_poly.entity_id
_entity_poly.type
_entity_poly.pdbx_seq_one_letter_code
_entity_poly.pdbx_strand_id
1 'polypeptide(L)'
;MEDQTTGNENKNFKFKELRVYSSTEWLAENKKKYRQVFDRYETTYIYAELSFYNKLFDRDVWEVDIELRCYEIKNNKKQICNLNFKKHISKFDNIIYIREGWGNKKEGSFWKKGTYYWEAWIDNEKVATKYFYVEDVGDFSLLENNPYTELQSLKLYEGQYDDVLEEDRIYMTAFSNEESRYIYAEIILENKIRDENWHCELFVKFYNESRELKGQVVRLHNVKKEDDQIKVTAGWGANTKGSWKLGSYSIEVVFMDQLIAVVYFDVGEENVEGVSELHLPNRTYPVLLPNELNSQSFEDVFEKLNDLVGLTEIKQKVREHARYIEFLKLRKDKGFKESEAINIHSVFTGNPGTGKTTVAKMMGQLYKKMGLLSKGHVIEVDRVDLVGEYIGQTAPKTKEVIEKARGGVLFIDEAYALARANDDSKDFGREVIEILVKEMSNGKGDLAIVVAGYPKEMKNFINSNPGLKSRFKHFFEFADYLPQELIEIAEVSSKTREIRFTAESFSLLKELITLAFRERDRSFGNARYVQDLLDKAKLNMALRVMSRKNPHRLSKEELSEVQLMDVISLSPKLIRKLPDIPVDHNLLKEAMDELNQLIGIENIKSQISEMVNVVRYYRESGKNVLANFSLHTVFIGNPGTGKTTVARILTKIYRALGILERGHIVETDRQGLVAGFVGQTAIKTAERIDEAIGGVLFIDEAYALSNFNGLQGDFGSEVIQTVLKRMEDLRGQFFVFVAGYPDNMEVFLKANPGLSSRFDKTLKFNDYSPLQLEEIAYKMFDDEGYKVPLKVRPFMKSYLGDIFNKRDKYFGNARTVRKMVLEVIKNQNLRVADMAMEERKKAITNLIAPEDMHSISKMTEAEVIDKKTIGFRSADH
;
A
#
# COMPACT_ATOMS: atom_id res chain seq x y z
N MET A 1 22.72 30.20 14.39
CA MET A 1 23.73 31.21 14.77
C MET A 1 24.09 30.96 16.22
N GLU A 2 25.18 30.24 16.43
CA GLU A 2 25.86 30.21 17.73
C GLU A 2 26.51 31.57 17.91
N ASP A 3 26.12 32.30 18.96
CA ASP A 3 26.88 33.46 19.41
C ASP A 3 26.95 33.46 20.95
N GLN A 4 28.12 33.03 21.41
CA GLN A 4 28.85 33.45 22.62
C GLN A 4 28.02 34.00 23.80
N THR A 5 27.54 33.10 24.65
CA THR A 5 27.15 33.41 26.03
C THR A 5 28.33 33.24 26.97
N THR A 6 29.26 34.19 26.96
CA THR A 6 30.30 34.29 27.99
C THR A 6 30.40 35.73 28.48
N GLY A 7 29.93 35.96 29.72
CA GLY A 7 30.08 37.22 30.44
C GLY A 7 28.76 37.85 30.91
N ASN A 8 28.09 37.29 31.94
CA ASN A 8 26.91 37.97 32.48
C ASN A 8 26.53 37.71 33.96
N GLU A 9 27.49 37.53 34.86
CA GLU A 9 27.17 37.36 36.29
C GLU A 9 27.12 38.66 37.11
N ASN A 10 27.50 39.84 36.57
CA ASN A 10 27.59 41.06 37.38
C ASN A 10 27.03 42.35 36.75
N LYS A 11 25.99 42.26 35.90
CA LYS A 11 25.29 43.45 35.36
C LYS A 11 24.04 43.78 36.18
N ASN A 12 23.75 45.07 36.35
CA ASN A 12 22.57 45.59 37.06
C ASN A 12 21.26 45.45 36.25
N PHE A 13 21.33 44.95 35.02
CA PHE A 13 20.18 44.75 34.14
C PHE A 13 20.14 43.38 33.47
N LYS A 14 18.98 43.04 32.90
CA LYS A 14 18.79 41.94 31.95
C LYS A 14 17.98 42.44 30.75
N PHE A 15 18.53 42.38 29.55
CA PHE A 15 17.81 42.76 28.32
C PHE A 15 16.47 42.03 28.22
N LYS A 16 15.42 42.75 27.82
CA LYS A 16 14.08 42.20 27.61
C LYS A 16 13.74 42.19 26.12
N GLU A 17 13.70 43.34 25.46
CA GLU A 17 13.33 43.42 24.04
C GLU A 17 13.71 44.76 23.41
N LEU A 18 13.87 44.77 22.07
CA LEU A 18 14.00 45.96 21.24
C LEU A 18 12.92 45.90 20.14
N ARG A 19 11.98 46.85 20.16
CA ARG A 19 10.86 46.94 19.22
C ARG A 19 10.89 48.23 18.42
N VAL A 20 10.19 48.24 17.29
CA VAL A 20 10.10 49.40 16.39
C VAL A 20 8.64 49.75 16.11
N TYR A 21 8.32 51.04 16.02
CA TYR A 21 6.96 51.56 15.72
C TYR A 21 7.04 52.95 15.07
N SER A 22 5.99 53.44 14.42
CA SER A 22 6.00 54.76 13.74
C SER A 22 4.99 55.80 14.23
N SER A 23 3.93 55.40 14.93
CA SER A 23 2.90 56.34 15.40
C SER A 23 2.95 56.57 16.92
N THR A 24 2.78 57.83 17.32
CA THR A 24 2.61 58.26 18.73
C THR A 24 1.18 58.70 19.05
N GLU A 25 0.25 58.66 18.09
CA GLU A 25 -1.11 59.20 18.25
C GLU A 25 -1.98 58.39 19.22
N TRP A 26 -1.68 57.11 19.44
CA TRP A 26 -2.42 56.21 20.33
C TRP A 26 -1.79 56.14 21.73
N LEU A 27 -1.79 57.26 22.46
CA LEU A 27 -1.33 57.32 23.86
C LEU A 27 -2.46 57.13 24.89
N ALA A 28 -3.74 57.12 24.47
CA ALA A 28 -4.89 57.03 25.39
C ALA A 28 -4.99 55.68 26.14
N GLU A 29 -4.46 54.59 25.60
CA GLU A 29 -4.44 53.25 26.24
C GLU A 29 -3.03 52.63 26.36
N ASN A 30 -1.96 53.40 26.10
CA ASN A 30 -0.57 52.90 26.11
C ASN A 30 -0.28 51.74 25.11
N LYS A 31 -1.19 51.44 24.17
CA LYS A 31 -1.02 50.38 23.15
C LYS A 31 -0.33 50.93 21.91
N LYS A 32 0.92 50.50 21.68
CA LYS A 32 1.70 50.83 20.48
C LYS A 32 1.50 49.76 19.40
N LYS A 33 1.41 50.20 18.15
CA LYS A 33 1.42 49.34 16.97
C LYS A 33 2.87 49.11 16.53
N TYR A 34 3.48 48.05 17.04
CA TYR A 34 4.83 47.68 16.63
C TYR A 34 4.78 46.94 15.31
N ARG A 35 5.65 47.35 14.37
CA ARG A 35 5.80 46.74 13.04
C ARG A 35 7.22 46.91 12.54
N GLN A 36 7.61 46.09 11.58
CA GLN A 36 8.93 46.12 10.93
C GLN A 36 8.86 46.65 9.51
N VAL A 37 7.70 46.60 8.85
CA VAL A 37 7.52 47.15 7.51
C VAL A 37 6.71 48.44 7.59
N PHE A 38 7.21 49.47 6.91
CA PHE A 38 6.66 50.82 6.88
C PHE A 38 6.53 51.30 5.44
N ASP A 39 5.43 51.99 5.10
CA ASP A 39 5.36 52.72 3.84
C ASP A 39 5.93 54.14 4.03
N ARG A 40 6.72 54.59 3.05
CA ARG A 40 7.34 55.90 3.05
C ARG A 40 6.33 57.03 3.22
N TYR A 41 5.22 57.00 2.50
CA TYR A 41 4.24 58.10 2.42
C TYR A 41 3.41 58.27 3.70
N GLU A 42 3.36 57.29 4.59
CA GLU A 42 2.72 57.43 5.92
C GLU A 42 3.75 57.63 7.06
N THR A 43 5.04 57.50 6.78
CA THR A 43 6.06 57.47 7.83
C THR A 43 6.68 58.85 8.06
N THR A 44 6.50 59.36 9.28
CA THR A 44 7.18 60.57 9.80
C THR A 44 8.43 60.19 10.60
N TYR A 45 8.21 59.53 11.74
CA TYR A 45 9.23 59.06 12.66
C TYR A 45 9.17 57.55 12.77
N ILE A 46 10.33 56.92 12.94
CA ILE A 46 10.44 55.52 13.35
C ILE A 46 11.14 55.51 14.71
N TYR A 47 10.46 54.91 15.69
CA TYR A 47 10.86 54.85 17.08
C TYR A 47 11.41 53.48 17.43
N ALA A 48 12.48 53.47 18.22
CA ALA A 48 12.97 52.30 18.91
C ALA A 48 12.47 52.31 20.36
N GLU A 49 11.89 51.20 20.80
CA GLU A 49 11.62 50.94 22.20
C GLU A 49 12.56 49.84 22.71
N LEU A 50 13.55 50.25 23.51
CA LEU A 50 14.39 49.35 24.28
C LEU A 50 13.76 49.10 25.64
N SER A 51 13.68 47.83 26.03
CA SER A 51 13.26 47.44 27.37
C SER A 51 14.23 46.44 28.00
N PHE A 52 14.42 46.57 29.32
CA PHE A 52 15.24 45.67 30.12
C PHE A 52 14.74 45.61 31.56
N TYR A 53 15.00 44.49 32.23
CA TYR A 53 14.70 44.28 33.63
C TYR A 53 15.79 44.90 34.50
N ASN A 54 15.38 45.59 35.56
CA ASN A 54 16.23 46.11 36.61
C ASN A 54 16.52 44.99 37.64
N LYS A 55 17.76 44.50 37.70
CA LYS A 55 18.16 43.47 38.69
C LYS A 55 18.34 44.03 40.10
N LEU A 56 18.42 45.35 40.24
CA LEU A 56 18.47 46.06 41.53
C LEU A 56 17.10 46.58 41.96
N PHE A 57 16.02 46.05 41.38
CA PHE A 57 14.65 46.32 41.83
C PHE A 57 14.49 46.03 43.33
N ASP A 58 13.82 46.94 44.04
CA ASP A 58 13.68 47.03 45.50
C ASP A 58 14.99 47.16 46.31
N ARG A 59 16.16 47.23 45.65
CA ARG A 59 17.47 47.32 46.32
C ARG A 59 18.05 48.73 46.27
N ASP A 60 18.51 49.16 45.10
CA ASP A 60 19.29 50.40 44.93
C ASP A 60 18.92 51.17 43.66
N VAL A 61 19.18 52.47 43.71
CA VAL A 61 19.12 53.38 42.55
C VAL A 61 20.48 53.35 41.85
N TRP A 62 20.48 53.34 40.52
CA TRP A 62 21.72 53.35 39.73
C TRP A 62 21.57 54.16 38.46
N GLU A 63 22.69 54.52 37.84
CA GLU A 63 22.74 55.21 36.54
C GLU A 63 23.20 54.27 35.44
N VAL A 64 22.65 54.47 34.25
CA VAL A 64 23.00 53.70 33.06
C VAL A 64 23.19 54.61 31.86
N ASP A 65 24.23 54.34 31.07
CA ASP A 65 24.47 54.98 29.78
C ASP A 65 23.78 54.16 28.69
N ILE A 66 22.88 54.78 27.92
CA ILE A 66 22.14 54.11 26.84
C ILE A 66 22.41 54.81 25.52
N GLU A 67 22.71 54.02 24.49
CA GLU A 67 22.94 54.51 23.15
C GLU A 67 22.08 53.73 22.14
N LEU A 68 21.28 54.46 21.37
CA LEU A 68 20.45 53.94 20.29
C LEU A 68 21.00 54.45 18.95
N ARG A 69 21.52 53.53 18.13
CA ARG A 69 22.10 53.85 16.82
C ARG A 69 21.20 53.31 15.72
N CYS A 70 20.93 54.12 14.70
CA CYS A 70 20.20 53.66 13.52
C CYS A 70 21.10 53.67 12.29
N TYR A 71 21.00 52.60 11.49
CA TYR A 71 21.81 52.39 10.31
C TYR A 71 20.95 52.10 9.08
N GLU A 72 21.39 52.60 7.93
CA GLU A 72 20.88 52.27 6.60
C GLU A 72 21.81 51.22 5.95
N ILE A 73 21.23 50.17 5.38
CA ILE A 73 21.95 49.11 4.64
C ILE A 73 21.83 49.37 3.14
N LYS A 74 22.96 49.72 2.54
CA LYS A 74 23.19 49.78 1.08
C LYS A 74 24.43 48.94 0.75
N ASN A 75 25.38 49.49 -0.03
CA ASN A 75 26.68 48.85 -0.30
C ASN A 75 27.63 48.87 0.91
N ASN A 76 27.46 49.83 1.82
CA ASN A 76 28.16 49.94 3.11
C ASN A 76 27.14 50.27 4.22
N LYS A 77 27.49 49.98 5.47
CA LYS A 77 26.69 50.38 6.65
C LYS A 77 26.83 51.88 6.88
N LYS A 78 25.77 52.65 6.65
CA LYS A 78 25.75 54.10 6.91
C LYS A 78 24.98 54.39 8.19
N GLN A 79 25.63 54.97 9.19
CA GLN A 79 24.94 55.45 10.39
C GLN A 79 24.13 56.70 10.06
N ILE A 80 22.83 56.66 10.33
CA ILE A 80 21.89 57.78 10.06
C ILE A 80 21.42 58.48 11.33
N CYS A 81 21.58 57.82 12.49
CA CYS A 81 21.20 58.36 13.79
C CYS A 81 22.09 57.79 14.89
N ASN A 82 22.38 58.62 15.91
CA ASN A 82 22.94 58.20 17.18
C ASN A 82 22.34 59.03 18.32
N LEU A 83 21.61 58.37 19.22
CA LEU A 83 20.96 58.97 20.37
C LEU A 83 21.62 58.41 21.63
N ASN A 84 22.29 59.28 22.38
CA ASN A 84 22.97 58.92 23.62
C ASN A 84 22.37 59.72 24.77
N PHE A 85 21.99 59.03 25.84
CA PHE A 85 21.47 59.66 27.06
C PHE A 85 21.77 58.81 28.29
N LYS A 86 22.00 59.51 29.40
CA LYS A 86 22.10 58.94 30.74
C LYS A 86 20.71 58.82 31.37
N LYS A 87 20.42 57.67 31.98
CA LYS A 87 19.16 57.44 32.68
C LYS A 87 19.42 57.04 34.12
N HIS A 88 18.78 57.75 35.06
CA HIS A 88 18.68 57.31 36.45
C HIS A 88 17.57 56.26 36.56
N ILE A 89 17.91 55.08 37.07
CA ILE A 89 17.02 53.94 37.24
C ILE A 89 16.57 53.89 38.70
N SER A 90 15.26 54.05 38.92
CA SER A 90 14.65 53.91 40.24
C SER A 90 14.66 52.47 40.70
N LYS A 91 14.87 52.23 42.00
CA LYS A 91 14.69 50.91 42.60
C LYS A 91 13.25 50.40 42.51
N PHE A 92 12.27 51.27 42.29
CA PHE A 92 10.85 50.90 42.20
C PHE A 92 10.39 50.54 40.78
N ASP A 93 11.26 50.67 39.78
CA ASP A 93 10.95 50.30 38.40
C ASP A 93 11.55 48.92 38.09
N ASN A 94 10.68 47.90 37.95
CA ASN A 94 11.10 46.55 37.59
C ASN A 94 11.54 46.47 36.12
N ILE A 95 10.80 47.12 35.21
CA ILE A 95 11.09 47.14 33.78
C ILE A 95 11.26 48.59 33.33
N ILE A 96 12.40 48.86 32.71
CA ILE A 96 12.74 50.17 32.17
C ILE A 96 12.38 50.19 30.69
N TYR A 97 11.71 51.25 30.26
CA TYR A 97 11.38 51.49 28.85
C TYR A 97 12.07 52.76 28.39
N ILE A 98 12.78 52.65 27.27
CA ILE A 98 13.50 53.73 26.62
C ILE A 98 12.93 53.85 25.22
N ARG A 99 12.45 55.04 24.85
CA ARG A 99 11.57 55.25 23.71
C ARG A 99 12.02 56.46 22.95
N GLU A 100 12.77 56.25 21.87
CA GLU A 100 13.34 57.34 21.11
C GLU A 100 13.06 57.19 19.63
N GLY A 101 12.77 58.31 18.97
CA GLY A 101 12.35 58.38 17.58
C GLY A 101 13.33 59.14 16.72
N TRP A 102 13.46 58.70 15.47
CA TRP A 102 14.20 59.45 14.45
C TRP A 102 13.35 59.62 13.19
N GLY A 103 13.47 60.78 12.55
CA GLY A 103 12.66 61.16 11.40
C GLY A 103 12.34 62.63 11.38
N ASN A 104 11.27 63.00 10.69
CA ASN A 104 10.83 64.39 10.59
C ASN A 104 9.31 64.53 10.57
N LYS A 105 8.83 65.76 10.79
CA LYS A 105 7.40 66.06 10.88
C LYS A 105 6.63 65.92 9.56
N LYS A 106 7.32 65.92 8.42
CA LYS A 106 6.69 65.85 7.10
C LYS A 106 6.77 64.42 6.57
N GLU A 107 5.64 63.77 6.41
CA GLU A 107 5.50 62.43 5.84
C GLU A 107 6.27 62.26 4.51
N GLY A 108 6.84 61.07 4.29
CA GLY A 108 7.52 60.71 3.04
C GLY A 108 8.84 61.41 2.73
N SER A 109 9.30 62.31 3.59
CA SER A 109 10.44 63.17 3.25
C SER A 109 11.80 62.73 3.80
N PHE A 110 11.85 62.02 4.93
CA PHE A 110 13.12 61.53 5.50
C PHE A 110 13.44 60.09 5.10
N TRP A 111 12.56 59.15 5.44
CA TRP A 111 12.77 57.72 5.23
C TRP A 111 12.60 57.39 3.75
N LYS A 112 13.67 56.86 3.12
CA LYS A 112 13.63 56.40 1.73
C LYS A 112 13.50 54.88 1.70
N LYS A 113 13.07 54.33 0.56
CA LYS A 113 13.06 52.88 0.34
C LYS A 113 14.40 52.25 0.72
N GLY A 114 14.37 51.21 1.54
CA GLY A 114 15.57 50.49 1.95
C GLY A 114 15.43 49.64 3.21
N THR A 115 16.51 48.94 3.52
CA THR A 115 16.64 48.15 4.76
C THR A 115 17.41 48.95 5.81
N TYR A 116 16.88 48.98 7.02
CA TYR A 116 17.43 49.71 8.15
C TYR A 116 17.47 48.83 9.39
N TYR A 117 18.24 49.25 10.39
CA TYR A 117 18.19 48.62 11.71
C TYR A 117 18.55 49.57 12.83
N TRP A 118 17.94 49.32 13.99
CA TRP A 118 18.33 49.91 15.26
C TRP A 118 19.29 48.99 15.99
N GLU A 119 20.35 49.54 16.56
CA GLU A 119 21.17 48.90 17.59
C GLU A 119 20.94 49.58 18.93
N ALA A 120 20.76 48.78 19.97
CA ALA A 120 20.72 49.24 21.34
C ALA A 120 22.00 48.85 22.06
N TRP A 121 22.57 49.81 22.77
CA TRP A 121 23.77 49.67 23.58
C TRP A 121 23.48 50.14 25.00
N ILE A 122 23.98 49.41 25.99
CA ILE A 122 23.87 49.73 27.42
C ILE A 122 25.27 49.63 28.00
N ASP A 123 25.76 50.70 28.64
CA ASP A 123 27.11 50.82 29.22
C ASP A 123 28.22 50.40 28.24
N ASN A 124 28.16 50.92 27.00
CA ASN A 124 29.07 50.61 25.89
C ASN A 124 29.06 49.15 25.39
N GLU A 125 28.06 48.35 25.78
CA GLU A 125 27.87 46.99 25.27
C GLU A 125 26.63 46.90 24.38
N LYS A 126 26.76 46.28 23.20
CA LYS A 126 25.63 46.06 22.30
C LYS A 126 24.72 44.98 22.86
N VAL A 127 23.47 45.34 23.17
CA VAL A 127 22.49 44.42 23.77
C VAL A 127 21.50 43.85 22.75
N ALA A 128 21.22 44.57 21.65
CA ALA A 128 20.27 44.11 20.64
C ALA A 128 20.41 44.82 19.29
N THR A 129 19.93 44.15 18.25
CA THR A 129 19.75 44.72 16.90
C THR A 129 18.35 44.38 16.40
N LYS A 130 17.61 45.35 15.83
CA LYS A 130 16.27 45.16 15.27
C LYS A 130 16.17 45.78 13.89
N TYR A 131 15.91 44.95 12.89
CA TYR A 131 15.74 45.35 11.49
C TYR A 131 14.33 45.86 11.20
N PHE A 132 14.24 46.82 10.29
CA PHE A 132 12.98 47.30 9.72
C PHE A 132 13.20 47.72 8.25
N TYR A 133 12.11 47.79 7.51
CA TYR A 133 12.08 47.99 6.07
C TYR A 133 11.15 49.14 5.76
N VAL A 134 11.60 50.03 4.88
CA VAL A 134 10.79 51.12 4.35
C VAL A 134 10.55 50.81 2.89
N GLU A 135 9.30 50.70 2.49
CA GLU A 135 8.85 50.50 1.11
C GLU A 135 8.29 51.83 0.53
N ASP A 136 8.22 51.95 -0.79
CA ASP A 136 7.92 53.23 -1.48
C ASP A 136 7.13 52.97 -2.77
N VAL A 137 5.85 52.60 -2.62
CA VAL A 137 5.02 52.19 -3.76
C VAL A 137 3.86 53.15 -4.02
N GLY A 138 3.33 53.83 -2.99
CA GLY A 138 2.33 54.88 -3.19
C GLY A 138 1.55 55.24 -1.93
N ASP A 139 0.80 56.34 -1.99
CA ASP A 139 0.00 56.85 -0.89
C ASP A 139 -1.11 55.85 -0.48
N PHE A 140 -1.01 55.38 0.76
CA PHE A 140 -1.84 54.34 1.38
C PHE A 140 -3.14 54.91 2.00
N SER A 141 -3.42 56.21 1.82
CA SER A 141 -4.53 56.92 2.48
C SER A 141 -5.92 56.66 1.90
N LEU A 142 -6.04 56.04 0.72
CA LEU A 142 -7.32 55.73 0.08
C LEU A 142 -7.63 54.23 0.18
N LEU A 143 -8.49 53.88 1.14
CA LEU A 143 -8.95 52.52 1.46
C LEU A 143 -9.40 51.68 0.25
N GLU A 144 -9.72 52.29 -0.90
CA GLU A 144 -10.33 51.60 -2.04
C GLU A 144 -9.38 50.72 -2.88
N ASN A 145 -8.05 50.93 -2.84
CA ASN A 145 -7.12 50.11 -3.64
C ASN A 145 -5.71 50.05 -3.03
N ASN A 146 -5.38 48.97 -2.34
CA ASN A 146 -4.04 48.74 -1.81
C ASN A 146 -3.05 48.52 -2.98
N PRO A 147 -2.02 49.38 -3.15
CA PRO A 147 -1.10 49.31 -4.28
C PRO A 147 -0.08 48.16 -4.16
N TYR A 148 0.10 47.61 -2.96
CA TYR A 148 1.01 46.50 -2.70
C TYR A 148 0.40 45.16 -3.08
N THR A 149 -0.85 44.95 -2.69
CA THR A 149 -1.43 43.61 -2.67
C THR A 149 -2.95 43.63 -2.63
N GLU A 150 -3.57 42.53 -3.06
CA GLU A 150 -5.01 42.33 -3.01
C GLU A 150 -5.35 40.94 -2.47
N LEU A 151 -6.31 40.84 -1.55
CA LEU A 151 -6.70 39.56 -0.99
C LEU A 151 -7.41 38.72 -2.05
N GLN A 152 -6.84 37.56 -2.37
CA GLN A 152 -7.42 36.61 -3.31
C GLN A 152 -8.14 35.46 -2.61
N SER A 153 -7.65 35.01 -1.45
CA SER A 153 -8.32 33.97 -0.66
C SER A 153 -7.95 34.05 0.81
N LEU A 154 -8.93 33.77 1.68
CA LEU A 154 -8.73 33.57 3.11
C LEU A 154 -9.54 32.35 3.58
N LYS A 155 -8.88 31.23 3.82
CA LYS A 155 -9.53 29.98 4.23
C LYS A 155 -9.02 29.48 5.57
N LEU A 156 -9.89 28.79 6.30
CA LEU A 156 -9.58 28.26 7.62
C LEU A 156 -9.50 26.74 7.59
N TYR A 157 -8.55 26.17 8.32
CA TYR A 157 -8.40 24.73 8.47
C TYR A 157 -7.83 24.37 9.84
N GLU A 158 -8.04 23.12 10.25
CA GLU A 158 -7.49 22.57 11.51
C GLU A 158 -6.14 21.91 11.24
N GLY A 159 -5.21 22.04 12.18
CA GLY A 159 -3.89 21.43 12.04
C GLY A 159 -3.15 21.17 13.34
N GLN A 160 -2.04 20.46 13.22
CA GLN A 160 -1.06 20.27 14.30
C GLN A 160 -0.10 21.47 14.36
N TYR A 161 0.79 21.50 15.36
CA TYR A 161 1.77 22.59 15.54
C TYR A 161 2.64 22.87 14.30
N ASP A 162 3.03 21.80 13.60
CA ASP A 162 3.92 21.87 12.43
C ASP A 162 3.16 22.20 11.13
N ASP A 163 1.90 22.65 11.22
CA ASP A 163 0.99 22.90 10.09
C ASP A 163 0.63 21.60 9.33
N VAL A 164 -0.24 21.71 8.31
CA VAL A 164 -0.68 20.62 7.44
C VAL A 164 -0.21 20.91 6.01
N LEU A 165 0.23 19.87 5.29
CA LEU A 165 0.61 19.96 3.88
C LEU A 165 -0.56 20.48 3.05
N GLU A 166 -0.30 21.36 2.07
CA GLU A 166 -1.33 22.03 1.26
C GLU A 166 -2.33 21.06 0.61
N GLU A 167 -1.87 19.88 0.20
CA GLU A 167 -2.68 18.82 -0.43
C GLU A 167 -3.62 18.09 0.54
N ASP A 168 -3.32 18.11 1.84
CA ASP A 168 -4.08 17.43 2.89
C ASP A 168 -5.01 18.40 3.66
N ARG A 169 -5.02 19.69 3.31
CA ARG A 169 -5.83 20.70 4.00
C ARG A 169 -7.32 20.51 3.73
N ILE A 170 -8.08 20.35 4.81
CA ILE A 170 -9.53 20.35 4.78
C ILE A 170 -10.02 21.69 5.33
N TYR A 171 -10.65 22.49 4.47
CA TYR A 171 -11.13 23.82 4.84
C TYR A 171 -12.49 23.75 5.54
N MET A 172 -12.63 24.53 6.62
CA MET A 172 -13.75 24.45 7.55
C MET A 172 -14.29 25.84 7.90
N THR A 173 -15.60 25.92 8.16
CA THR A 173 -16.28 27.12 8.68
C THR A 173 -16.58 27.02 10.16
N ALA A 174 -16.63 25.81 10.72
CA ALA A 174 -16.75 25.56 12.14
C ALA A 174 -15.80 24.45 12.61
N PHE A 175 -15.37 24.54 13.85
CA PHE A 175 -14.33 23.71 14.46
C PHE A 175 -14.85 23.01 15.72
N SER A 176 -14.43 21.77 15.95
CA SER A 176 -14.80 21.03 17.15
C SER A 176 -14.03 21.53 18.37
N ASN A 177 -14.75 21.89 19.43
CA ASN A 177 -14.15 22.28 20.71
C ASN A 177 -13.28 21.17 21.30
N GLU A 178 -13.69 19.90 21.15
CA GLU A 178 -13.01 18.74 21.72
C GLU A 178 -11.83 18.28 20.87
N GLU A 179 -11.91 18.40 19.54
CA GLU A 179 -10.90 17.82 18.66
C GLU A 179 -9.87 18.82 18.13
N SER A 180 -10.25 20.09 17.95
CA SER A 180 -9.39 21.07 17.29
C SER A 180 -8.22 21.51 18.15
N ARG A 181 -7.03 21.52 17.55
CA ARG A 181 -5.79 22.00 18.15
C ARG A 181 -5.51 23.43 17.71
N TYR A 182 -4.93 23.58 16.53
CA TYR A 182 -4.64 24.87 15.92
C TYR A 182 -5.64 25.16 14.81
N ILE A 183 -6.19 26.36 14.83
CA ILE A 183 -6.98 26.89 13.72
C ILE A 183 -6.05 27.79 12.92
N TYR A 184 -5.80 27.40 11.68
CA TYR A 184 -4.95 28.09 10.73
C TYR A 184 -5.77 28.93 9.78
N ALA A 185 -5.29 30.15 9.52
CA ALA A 185 -5.70 30.97 8.38
C ALA A 185 -4.67 30.81 7.26
N GLU A 186 -5.11 30.28 6.12
CA GLU A 186 -4.40 30.35 4.84
C GLU A 186 -4.80 31.65 4.14
N ILE A 187 -3.82 32.52 3.91
CA ILE A 187 -3.99 33.82 3.27
C ILE A 187 -3.23 33.79 1.95
N ILE A 188 -3.93 34.03 0.85
CA ILE A 188 -3.34 34.20 -0.48
C ILE A 188 -3.61 35.63 -0.92
N LEU A 189 -2.52 36.37 -1.15
CA LEU A 189 -2.59 37.72 -1.68
C LEU A 189 -1.98 37.78 -3.08
N GLU A 190 -2.52 38.62 -3.94
CA GLU A 190 -1.91 38.98 -5.22
C GLU A 190 -0.73 39.91 -4.98
N ASN A 191 0.40 39.67 -5.65
CA ASN A 191 1.49 40.63 -5.68
C ASN A 191 1.28 41.64 -6.82
N LYS A 192 0.98 42.89 -6.46
CA LYS A 192 0.83 43.98 -7.45
C LYS A 192 2.18 44.60 -7.84
N ILE A 193 3.26 44.31 -7.10
CA ILE A 193 4.60 44.87 -7.33
C ILE A 193 5.46 43.82 -8.02
N ARG A 194 5.64 43.98 -9.34
CA ARG A 194 6.36 43.02 -10.18
C ARG A 194 7.72 43.51 -10.67
N ASP A 195 8.08 44.74 -10.32
CA ASP A 195 9.32 45.36 -10.79
C ASP A 195 10.49 45.16 -9.82
N GLU A 196 10.20 44.92 -8.55
CA GLU A 196 11.21 44.87 -7.48
C GLU A 196 10.79 44.00 -6.29
N ASN A 197 11.78 43.58 -5.50
CA ASN A 197 11.53 42.84 -4.27
C ASN A 197 11.09 43.79 -3.15
N TRP A 198 10.23 43.30 -2.25
CA TRP A 198 9.70 44.06 -1.13
C TRP A 198 9.34 43.16 0.06
N HIS A 199 9.18 43.72 1.25
CA HIS A 199 8.81 42.96 2.45
C HIS A 199 7.33 43.11 2.78
N CYS A 200 6.63 42.00 2.95
CA CYS A 200 5.24 41.95 3.39
C CYS A 200 5.17 41.50 4.85
N GLU A 201 4.57 42.29 5.73
CA GLU A 201 4.34 41.93 7.14
C GLU A 201 2.84 41.86 7.41
N LEU A 202 2.35 40.65 7.72
CA LEU A 202 0.95 40.39 8.05
C LEU A 202 0.79 40.11 9.54
N PHE A 203 -0.24 40.72 10.12
CA PHE A 203 -0.69 40.49 11.49
C PHE A 203 -2.04 39.77 11.43
N VAL A 204 -2.07 38.54 11.94
CA VAL A 204 -3.27 37.71 11.98
C VAL A 204 -3.71 37.61 13.44
N LYS A 205 -4.86 38.19 13.76
CA LYS A 205 -5.36 38.35 15.13
C LYS A 205 -6.64 37.55 15.33
N PHE A 206 -6.70 36.80 16.42
CA PHE A 206 -7.81 35.93 16.78
C PHE A 206 -8.60 36.55 17.93
N TYR A 207 -9.91 36.73 17.75
CA TYR A 207 -10.81 37.27 18.76
C TYR A 207 -11.95 36.31 19.06
N ASN A 208 -12.45 36.35 20.29
CA ASN A 208 -13.72 35.70 20.63
C ASN A 208 -14.92 36.63 20.37
N GLU A 209 -16.12 36.12 20.62
CA GLU A 209 -17.40 36.85 20.51
C GLU A 209 -17.41 38.19 21.28
N SER A 210 -16.74 38.24 22.45
CA SER A 210 -16.62 39.46 23.27
C SER A 210 -15.57 40.47 22.76
N ARG A 211 -15.00 40.27 21.56
CA ARG A 211 -13.91 41.08 20.98
C ARG A 211 -12.64 41.11 21.83
N GLU A 212 -12.42 40.08 22.63
CA GLU A 212 -11.18 39.90 23.39
C GLU A 212 -10.12 39.24 22.49
N LEU A 213 -8.93 39.85 22.39
CA LEU A 213 -7.81 39.30 21.62
C LEU A 213 -7.26 38.04 22.32
N LYS A 214 -7.43 36.88 21.69
CA LYS A 214 -6.96 35.58 22.18
C LYS A 214 -5.55 35.25 21.71
N GLY A 215 -5.22 35.62 20.48
CA GLY A 215 -3.94 35.30 19.86
C GLY A 215 -3.57 36.28 18.77
N GLN A 216 -2.26 36.44 18.55
CA GLN A 216 -1.72 37.18 17.42
C GLN A 216 -0.53 36.44 16.84
N VAL A 217 -0.54 36.26 15.53
CA VAL A 217 0.56 35.69 14.76
C VAL A 217 1.07 36.75 13.79
N VAL A 218 2.38 36.97 13.77
CA VAL A 218 3.02 37.91 12.84
C VAL A 218 3.83 37.11 11.83
N ARG A 219 3.68 37.46 10.55
CA ARG A 219 4.38 36.82 9.42
C ARG A 219 5.07 37.88 8.59
N LEU A 220 6.39 37.87 8.61
CA LEU A 220 7.23 38.67 7.73
C LEU A 220 7.67 37.80 6.56
N HIS A 221 7.31 38.20 5.34
CA HIS A 221 7.61 37.51 4.10
C HIS A 221 8.42 38.43 3.17
N ASN A 222 9.46 37.88 2.53
CA ASN A 222 10.23 38.60 1.52
C ASN A 222 9.68 38.24 0.15
N VAL A 223 8.94 39.16 -0.46
CA VAL A 223 8.27 38.98 -1.75
C VAL A 223 9.26 39.29 -2.86
N LYS A 224 9.51 38.32 -3.75
CA LYS A 224 10.34 38.54 -4.93
C LYS A 224 9.50 39.16 -6.04
N LYS A 225 10.14 39.95 -6.89
CA LYS A 225 9.50 40.57 -8.06
C LYS A 225 8.81 39.59 -9.03
N GLU A 226 9.23 38.32 -9.01
CA GLU A 226 8.71 37.26 -9.90
C GLU A 226 7.58 36.45 -9.24
N ASP A 227 7.29 36.69 -7.96
CA ASP A 227 6.21 36.01 -7.26
C ASP A 227 4.87 36.66 -7.67
N ASP A 228 4.00 35.91 -8.35
CA ASP A 228 2.65 36.39 -8.70
C ASP A 228 1.72 36.47 -7.48
N GLN A 229 1.97 35.63 -6.47
CA GLN A 229 1.14 35.48 -5.27
C GLN A 229 2.00 35.36 -4.00
N ILE A 230 1.46 35.89 -2.91
CA ILE A 230 2.03 35.81 -1.57
C ILE A 230 1.16 34.84 -0.77
N LYS A 231 1.70 33.66 -0.47
CA LYS A 231 1.02 32.63 0.34
C LYS A 231 1.55 32.66 1.77
N VAL A 232 0.64 32.84 2.74
CA VAL A 232 0.99 32.92 4.16
C VAL A 232 0.02 32.07 4.97
N THR A 233 0.55 31.21 5.86
CA THR A 233 -0.25 30.50 6.86
C THR A 233 0.02 31.02 8.27
N ALA A 234 -1.04 31.18 9.04
CA ALA A 234 -0.99 31.67 10.41
C ALA A 234 -1.96 30.90 11.29
N GLY A 235 -1.43 30.03 12.15
CA GLY A 235 -2.21 29.23 13.10
C GLY A 235 -2.06 29.68 14.53
N TRP A 236 -3.17 29.66 15.28
CA TRP A 236 -3.18 29.86 16.72
C TRP A 236 -4.00 28.73 17.38
N GLY A 237 -3.59 28.34 18.58
CA GLY A 237 -4.17 27.20 19.30
C GLY A 237 -3.18 26.55 20.25
N ALA A 238 -3.41 25.28 20.58
CA ALA A 238 -2.57 24.50 21.48
C ALA A 238 -2.34 23.08 20.97
N ASN A 239 -1.22 22.46 21.37
CA ASN A 239 -0.89 21.07 21.02
C ASN A 239 -1.88 20.04 21.61
N THR A 240 -2.61 20.43 22.64
CA THR A 240 -3.63 19.63 23.29
C THR A 240 -5.00 19.93 22.69
N LYS A 241 -5.71 18.87 22.30
CA LYS A 241 -7.11 18.96 21.89
C LYS A 241 -7.97 19.49 23.06
N GLY A 242 -9.10 20.12 22.79
CA GLY A 242 -9.98 20.63 23.85
C GLY A 242 -9.68 22.06 24.33
N SER A 243 -8.74 22.78 23.71
CA SER A 243 -8.34 24.11 24.18
C SER A 243 -9.29 25.23 23.79
N TRP A 244 -10.13 25.00 22.78
CA TRP A 244 -11.08 25.97 22.27
C TRP A 244 -12.40 25.92 23.05
N LYS A 245 -12.89 27.08 23.47
CA LYS A 245 -14.21 27.18 24.13
C LYS A 245 -15.30 27.32 23.08
N LEU A 246 -16.46 26.74 23.33
CA LEU A 246 -17.64 26.91 22.50
C LEU A 246 -17.99 28.40 22.33
N GLY A 247 -18.39 28.77 21.12
CA GLY A 247 -18.80 30.14 20.78
C GLY A 247 -18.27 30.59 19.42
N SER A 248 -18.60 31.82 19.05
CA SER A 248 -18.15 32.42 17.78
C SER A 248 -16.83 33.16 17.95
N TYR A 249 -16.00 33.08 16.93
CA TYR A 249 -14.68 33.69 16.86
C TYR A 249 -14.51 34.44 15.54
N SER A 250 -13.49 35.31 15.51
CA SER A 250 -13.11 36.00 14.28
C SER A 250 -11.59 36.09 14.15
N ILE A 251 -11.13 36.09 12.91
CA ILE A 251 -9.75 36.32 12.53
C ILE A 251 -9.68 37.61 11.73
N GLU A 252 -8.88 38.56 12.20
CA GLU A 252 -8.58 39.80 11.50
C GLU A 252 -7.19 39.73 10.86
N VAL A 253 -7.11 39.98 9.56
CA VAL A 253 -5.85 40.09 8.81
C VAL A 253 -5.53 41.57 8.62
N VAL A 254 -4.40 42.01 9.16
CA VAL A 254 -3.95 43.41 9.15
C VAL A 254 -2.60 43.51 8.44
N PHE A 255 -2.47 44.50 7.55
CA PHE A 255 -1.25 44.82 6.81
C PHE A 255 -1.01 46.31 6.88
N MET A 256 0.23 46.72 7.20
CA MET A 256 0.60 48.14 7.36
C MET A 256 -0.43 48.94 8.19
N ASP A 257 -0.85 48.39 9.34
CA ASP A 257 -1.85 48.97 10.24
C ASP A 257 -3.29 49.14 9.70
N GLN A 258 -3.57 48.67 8.47
CA GLN A 258 -4.90 48.60 7.89
C GLN A 258 -5.48 47.18 7.94
N LEU A 259 -6.77 47.10 8.27
CA LEU A 259 -7.53 45.85 8.22
C LEU A 259 -7.77 45.46 6.76
N ILE A 260 -7.30 44.29 6.33
CA ILE A 260 -7.56 43.75 4.98
C ILE A 260 -8.87 42.97 4.95
N ALA A 261 -9.08 42.08 5.93
CA ALA A 261 -10.25 41.21 5.98
C ALA A 261 -10.53 40.68 7.38
N VAL A 262 -11.79 40.36 7.63
CA VAL A 262 -12.26 39.61 8.80
C VAL A 262 -12.97 38.36 8.33
N VAL A 263 -12.63 37.22 8.92
CA VAL A 263 -13.34 35.96 8.73
C VAL A 263 -13.90 35.47 10.06
N TYR A 264 -15.15 35.06 10.06
CA TYR A 264 -15.81 34.49 11.24
C TYR A 264 -15.82 32.97 11.16
N PHE A 265 -15.73 32.32 12.33
CA PHE A 265 -15.87 30.89 12.45
C PHE A 265 -16.48 30.53 13.80
N ASP A 266 -17.18 29.40 13.85
CA ASP A 266 -17.78 28.90 15.09
C ASP A 266 -16.94 27.76 15.66
N VAL A 267 -16.89 27.69 16.99
CA VAL A 267 -16.39 26.51 17.70
C VAL A 267 -17.59 25.80 18.34
N GLY A 268 -17.89 24.61 17.84
CA GLY A 268 -19.05 23.78 18.21
C GLY A 268 -18.63 22.37 18.62
N GLU A 269 -19.57 21.42 18.58
CA GLU A 269 -19.30 20.01 18.89
C GLU A 269 -18.55 19.30 17.75
N GLU A 270 -18.88 19.63 16.50
CA GLU A 270 -18.33 18.99 15.29
C GLU A 270 -17.62 19.99 14.38
N ASN A 271 -16.69 19.47 13.57
CA ASN A 271 -16.07 20.23 12.48
C ASN A 271 -17.04 20.33 11.28
N VAL A 272 -17.19 21.51 10.71
CA VAL A 272 -18.04 21.75 9.52
C VAL A 272 -17.18 22.22 8.37
N GLU A 273 -17.08 21.40 7.32
CA GLU A 273 -16.35 21.75 6.10
C GLU A 273 -17.05 22.85 5.30
N GLY A 274 -16.27 23.79 4.78
CA GLY A 274 -16.79 24.86 3.94
C GLY A 274 -15.80 26.00 3.75
N VAL A 275 -16.27 27.08 3.14
CA VAL A 275 -15.54 28.34 2.98
C VAL A 275 -16.31 29.42 3.70
N SER A 276 -15.67 30.08 4.66
CA SER A 276 -16.29 31.16 5.43
C SER A 276 -16.45 32.40 4.57
N GLU A 277 -17.57 33.10 4.75
CA GLU A 277 -17.73 34.40 4.11
C GLU A 277 -16.82 35.43 4.78
N LEU A 278 -16.29 36.35 3.98
CA LEU A 278 -15.34 37.36 4.42
C LEU A 278 -16.01 38.73 4.54
N HIS A 279 -15.70 39.44 5.61
CA HIS A 279 -16.04 40.86 5.74
C HIS A 279 -14.81 41.68 5.35
N LEU A 280 -14.94 42.39 4.23
CA LEU A 280 -13.93 43.33 3.75
C LEU A 280 -14.22 44.74 4.30
N PRO A 281 -13.21 45.55 4.63
CA PRO A 281 -13.38 46.89 5.20
C PRO A 281 -14.25 47.83 4.35
N ASN A 282 -14.24 47.65 3.02
CA ASN A 282 -14.96 48.51 2.07
C ASN A 282 -16.33 47.97 1.68
N ARG A 283 -16.82 46.90 2.33
CA ARG A 283 -18.10 46.28 2.00
C ARG A 283 -18.94 46.09 3.25
N THR A 284 -20.22 46.44 3.16
CA THR A 284 -21.18 46.32 4.26
C THR A 284 -21.72 44.91 4.46
N TYR A 285 -21.57 44.03 3.47
CA TYR A 285 -22.05 42.66 3.50
C TYR A 285 -20.89 41.67 3.38
N PRO A 286 -21.02 40.47 3.98
CA PRO A 286 -20.05 39.40 3.77
C PRO A 286 -19.99 39.01 2.30
N VAL A 287 -18.81 38.62 1.85
CA VAL A 287 -18.52 38.29 0.45
C VAL A 287 -17.69 37.01 0.39
N LEU A 288 -18.02 36.15 -0.57
CA LEU A 288 -17.13 35.09 -1.03
C LEU A 288 -16.28 35.64 -2.17
N LEU A 289 -14.95 35.51 -2.08
CA LEU A 289 -14.07 36.04 -3.13
C LEU A 289 -14.21 35.23 -4.44
N PRO A 290 -13.98 35.83 -5.62
CA PRO A 290 -14.11 35.13 -6.90
C PRO A 290 -13.21 33.89 -7.03
N ASN A 291 -12.01 33.93 -6.44
CA ASN A 291 -11.10 32.78 -6.38
C ASN A 291 -11.55 31.70 -5.38
N GLU A 292 -12.48 32.03 -4.48
CA GLU A 292 -13.16 31.08 -3.58
C GLU A 292 -14.39 30.45 -4.27
N LEU A 293 -15.00 31.16 -5.21
CA LEU A 293 -15.99 30.62 -6.16
C LEU A 293 -15.35 29.71 -7.23
N ASN A 294 -14.07 29.94 -7.59
CA ASN A 294 -13.28 29.06 -8.45
C ASN A 294 -12.76 27.82 -7.70
N SER A 295 -13.70 27.03 -7.20
CA SER A 295 -13.42 25.65 -6.80
C SER A 295 -13.52 24.72 -8.00
N GLN A 296 -12.85 25.00 -9.12
CA GLN A 296 -12.97 24.28 -10.41
C GLN A 296 -14.36 24.42 -11.08
N SER A 297 -14.37 24.90 -12.32
CA SER A 297 -15.52 24.78 -13.22
C SER A 297 -15.81 23.29 -13.50
N PHE A 298 -17.00 22.95 -13.99
CA PHE A 298 -17.27 21.59 -14.48
C PHE A 298 -16.19 21.18 -15.50
N GLU A 299 -15.81 22.11 -16.38
CA GLU A 299 -14.80 21.90 -17.40
C GLU A 299 -13.42 21.65 -16.78
N ASP A 300 -13.07 22.33 -15.69
CA ASP A 300 -11.77 22.15 -15.01
C ASP A 300 -11.66 20.77 -14.33
N VAL A 301 -12.75 20.28 -13.71
CA VAL A 301 -12.80 18.91 -13.16
C VAL A 301 -12.74 17.89 -14.29
N PHE A 302 -13.40 18.19 -15.41
CA PHE A 302 -13.41 17.34 -16.59
C PHE A 302 -12.05 17.34 -17.31
N GLU A 303 -11.31 18.46 -17.32
CA GLU A 303 -9.95 18.56 -17.83
C GLU A 303 -9.00 17.66 -17.03
N LYS A 304 -9.10 17.65 -15.70
CA LYS A 304 -8.34 16.69 -14.88
C LYS A 304 -8.65 15.24 -15.21
N LEU A 305 -9.90 14.93 -15.57
CA LEU A 305 -10.27 13.60 -16.07
C LEU A 305 -9.65 13.34 -17.44
N ASN A 306 -9.59 14.34 -18.33
CA ASN A 306 -8.94 14.23 -19.64
C ASN A 306 -7.43 14.02 -19.53
N ASP A 307 -6.77 14.60 -18.51
CA ASP A 307 -5.34 14.47 -18.25
C ASP A 307 -4.93 13.04 -17.84
N LEU A 308 -5.88 12.21 -17.37
CA LEU A 308 -5.59 10.80 -17.12
C LEU A 308 -5.27 10.08 -18.42
N VAL A 309 -4.15 9.39 -18.49
CA VAL A 309 -3.77 8.61 -19.68
C VAL A 309 -4.83 7.55 -20.00
N GLY A 310 -5.14 7.40 -21.30
CA GLY A 310 -6.10 6.41 -21.80
C GLY A 310 -7.54 6.66 -21.36
N LEU A 311 -8.24 5.60 -20.94
CA LEU A 311 -9.63 5.63 -20.44
C LEU A 311 -10.66 6.27 -21.39
N THR A 312 -10.41 6.26 -22.70
CA THR A 312 -11.22 6.98 -23.71
C THR A 312 -12.71 6.66 -23.60
N GLU A 313 -13.06 5.37 -23.48
CA GLU A 313 -14.45 4.93 -23.36
C GLU A 313 -15.11 5.41 -22.05
N ILE A 314 -14.35 5.40 -20.95
CA ILE A 314 -14.82 5.88 -19.65
C ILE A 314 -15.05 7.39 -19.69
N LYS A 315 -14.08 8.15 -20.21
CA LYS A 315 -14.19 9.61 -20.37
C LYS A 315 -15.41 9.99 -21.20
N GLN A 316 -15.66 9.27 -22.29
CA GLN A 316 -16.85 9.49 -23.13
C GLN A 316 -18.14 9.20 -22.36
N LYS A 317 -18.25 8.04 -21.68
CA LYS A 317 -19.44 7.69 -20.88
C LYS A 317 -19.71 8.70 -19.76
N VAL A 318 -18.67 9.15 -19.05
CA VAL A 318 -18.80 10.17 -18.01
C VAL A 318 -19.30 11.48 -18.60
N ARG A 319 -18.77 11.89 -19.77
CA ARG A 319 -19.23 13.10 -20.48
C ARG A 319 -20.70 13.02 -20.90
N GLU A 320 -21.11 11.89 -21.47
CA GLU A 320 -22.49 11.65 -21.91
C GLU A 320 -23.44 11.68 -20.71
N HIS A 321 -23.06 11.02 -19.61
CA HIS A 321 -23.84 11.04 -18.38
C HIS A 321 -23.94 12.44 -17.78
N ALA A 322 -22.84 13.20 -17.79
CA ALA A 322 -22.83 14.56 -17.28
C ALA A 322 -23.77 15.49 -18.07
N ARG A 323 -23.68 15.45 -19.40
CA ARG A 323 -24.57 16.22 -20.29
C ARG A 323 -26.04 15.86 -20.10
N TYR A 324 -26.34 14.58 -19.86
CA TYR A 324 -27.71 14.14 -19.60
C TYR A 324 -28.26 14.76 -18.31
N ILE A 325 -27.48 14.78 -17.22
CA ILE A 325 -27.89 15.42 -15.97
C ILE A 325 -28.07 16.94 -16.14
N GLU A 326 -27.19 17.62 -16.87
CA GLU A 326 -27.34 19.04 -17.21
C GLU A 326 -28.64 19.29 -17.97
N PHE A 327 -28.98 18.42 -18.91
CA PHE A 327 -30.25 18.48 -19.64
C PHE A 327 -31.46 18.32 -18.70
N LEU A 328 -31.43 17.38 -17.74
CA LEU A 328 -32.50 17.23 -16.74
C LEU A 328 -32.62 18.48 -15.84
N LYS A 329 -31.49 19.05 -15.42
CA LYS A 329 -31.47 20.30 -14.63
C LYS A 329 -32.09 21.46 -15.41
N LEU A 330 -31.72 21.62 -16.69
CA LEU A 330 -32.30 22.62 -17.57
C LEU A 330 -33.82 22.43 -17.74
N ARG A 331 -34.30 21.19 -17.85
CA ARG A 331 -35.74 20.89 -17.92
C ARG A 331 -36.45 21.29 -16.63
N LYS A 332 -35.88 20.94 -15.48
CA LYS A 332 -36.42 21.32 -14.17
C LYS A 332 -36.50 22.85 -14.02
N ASP A 333 -35.46 23.56 -14.42
CA ASP A 333 -35.39 25.03 -14.39
C ASP A 333 -36.43 25.66 -15.34
N LYS A 334 -36.78 24.97 -16.44
CA LYS A 334 -37.86 25.36 -17.36
C LYS A 334 -39.26 24.92 -16.90
N GLY A 335 -39.40 24.40 -15.68
CA GLY A 335 -40.69 24.09 -15.06
C GLY A 335 -41.27 22.72 -15.43
N PHE A 336 -40.50 21.84 -16.08
CA PHE A 336 -40.94 20.46 -16.29
C PHE A 336 -40.94 19.70 -14.96
N LYS A 337 -42.06 19.03 -14.64
CA LYS A 337 -42.17 18.17 -13.46
C LYS A 337 -41.53 16.82 -13.76
N GLU A 338 -40.30 16.62 -13.30
CA GLU A 338 -39.66 15.31 -13.26
C GLU A 338 -39.85 14.70 -11.87
N SER A 339 -40.52 13.55 -11.80
CA SER A 339 -40.91 12.89 -10.55
C SER A 339 -39.88 11.88 -10.03
N GLU A 340 -38.85 11.55 -10.82
CA GLU A 340 -37.85 10.55 -10.46
C GLU A 340 -36.51 11.20 -10.10
N ALA A 341 -35.89 10.74 -9.02
CA ALA A 341 -34.55 11.16 -8.64
C ALA A 341 -33.51 10.66 -9.67
N ILE A 342 -32.52 11.50 -9.96
CA ILE A 342 -31.43 11.15 -10.87
C ILE A 342 -30.64 9.99 -10.25
N ASN A 343 -30.63 8.84 -10.91
CA ASN A 343 -29.86 7.68 -10.47
C ASN A 343 -28.38 7.88 -10.82
N ILE A 344 -27.53 7.86 -9.79
CA ILE A 344 -26.07 8.07 -9.87
C ILE A 344 -25.27 6.85 -9.37
N HIS A 345 -25.95 5.74 -9.03
CA HIS A 345 -25.28 4.53 -8.56
C HIS A 345 -24.66 3.75 -9.73
N SER A 346 -23.41 3.33 -9.57
CA SER A 346 -22.59 2.83 -10.68
C SER A 346 -21.86 1.53 -10.35
N VAL A 347 -21.57 0.74 -11.38
CA VAL A 347 -20.80 -0.52 -11.30
C VAL A 347 -19.54 -0.36 -12.13
N PHE A 348 -18.38 -0.55 -11.50
CA PHE A 348 -17.07 -0.46 -12.14
C PHE A 348 -16.47 -1.86 -12.30
N THR A 349 -16.33 -2.34 -13.53
CA THR A 349 -15.73 -3.65 -13.81
C THR A 349 -14.38 -3.52 -14.50
N GLY A 350 -13.36 -4.23 -14.04
CA GLY A 350 -12.05 -4.27 -14.71
C GLY A 350 -10.94 -4.80 -13.82
N ASN A 351 -9.79 -5.11 -14.42
CA ASN A 351 -8.63 -5.65 -13.70
C ASN A 351 -8.02 -4.63 -12.71
N PRO A 352 -7.17 -5.05 -11.76
CA PRO A 352 -6.52 -4.15 -10.82
C PRO A 352 -5.67 -3.10 -11.54
N GLY A 353 -5.60 -1.89 -10.99
CA GLY A 353 -4.77 -0.82 -11.53
C GLY A 353 -5.25 -0.21 -12.85
N THR A 354 -6.52 -0.41 -13.24
CA THR A 354 -7.13 0.26 -14.41
C THR A 354 -7.71 1.65 -14.11
N GLY A 355 -7.49 2.21 -12.92
CA GLY A 355 -7.93 3.57 -12.58
C GLY A 355 -9.33 3.72 -11.98
N LYS A 356 -9.99 2.63 -11.57
CA LYS A 356 -11.34 2.62 -10.97
C LYS A 356 -11.51 3.61 -9.82
N THR A 357 -10.67 3.52 -8.79
CA THR A 357 -10.73 4.41 -7.60
C THR A 357 -10.46 5.87 -7.99
N THR A 358 -9.52 6.12 -8.90
CA THR A 358 -9.21 7.46 -9.40
C THR A 358 -10.40 8.10 -10.10
N VAL A 359 -11.09 7.35 -10.97
CA VAL A 359 -12.30 7.84 -11.66
C VAL A 359 -13.46 8.02 -10.67
N ALA A 360 -13.60 7.18 -9.65
CA ALA A 360 -14.62 7.37 -8.61
C ALA A 360 -14.44 8.69 -7.86
N LYS A 361 -13.19 9.07 -7.54
CA LYS A 361 -12.85 10.38 -6.94
C LYS A 361 -13.26 11.55 -7.83
N MET A 362 -12.98 11.46 -9.12
CA MET A 362 -13.36 12.50 -10.08
C MET A 362 -14.89 12.58 -10.25
N MET A 363 -15.58 11.44 -10.28
CA MET A 363 -17.04 11.41 -10.34
C MET A 363 -17.69 12.02 -9.10
N GLY A 364 -17.13 11.82 -7.90
CA GLY A 364 -17.60 12.48 -6.68
C GLY A 364 -17.52 14.01 -6.77
N GLN A 365 -16.39 14.54 -7.26
CA GLN A 365 -16.22 15.98 -7.47
C GLN A 365 -17.18 16.52 -8.54
N LEU A 366 -17.36 15.78 -9.63
CA LEU A 366 -18.27 16.15 -10.71
C LEU A 366 -19.73 16.17 -10.23
N TYR A 367 -20.17 15.15 -9.50
CA TYR A 367 -21.52 15.10 -8.93
C TYR A 367 -21.77 16.19 -7.90
N LYS A 368 -20.76 16.57 -7.10
CA LYS A 368 -20.85 17.75 -6.23
C LYS A 368 -21.15 19.01 -7.03
N LYS A 369 -20.39 19.23 -8.10
CA LYS A 369 -20.52 20.42 -8.95
C LYS A 369 -21.88 20.52 -9.63
N MET A 370 -22.45 19.39 -9.99
CA MET A 370 -23.77 19.33 -10.61
C MET A 370 -24.92 19.56 -9.61
N GLY A 371 -24.62 19.55 -8.31
CA GLY A 371 -25.58 19.68 -7.21
C GLY A 371 -26.28 18.36 -6.87
N LEU A 372 -25.68 17.22 -7.24
CA LEU A 372 -26.19 15.88 -6.90
C LEU A 372 -25.67 15.38 -5.56
N LEU A 373 -24.51 15.87 -5.13
CA LEU A 373 -23.86 15.56 -3.86
C LEU A 373 -23.45 16.85 -3.13
N SER A 374 -23.48 16.87 -1.80
CA SER A 374 -23.12 18.06 -1.01
C SER A 374 -21.62 18.28 -0.85
N LYS A 375 -20.82 17.21 -0.71
CA LYS A 375 -19.37 17.27 -0.40
C LYS A 375 -18.45 16.75 -1.51
N GLY A 376 -18.83 15.70 -2.22
CA GLY A 376 -18.09 15.08 -3.33
C GLY A 376 -16.87 14.24 -2.93
N HIS A 377 -16.67 13.96 -1.64
CA HIS A 377 -15.59 13.09 -1.14
C HIS A 377 -15.87 11.62 -1.48
N VAL A 378 -14.86 10.76 -1.35
CA VAL A 378 -15.00 9.31 -1.57
C VAL A 378 -14.53 8.56 -0.34
N ILE A 379 -15.39 7.67 0.15
CA ILE A 379 -15.07 6.71 1.20
C ILE A 379 -14.88 5.35 0.53
N GLU A 380 -13.63 4.87 0.50
CA GLU A 380 -13.25 3.57 -0.05
C GLU A 380 -13.29 2.52 1.06
N VAL A 381 -13.98 1.42 0.82
CA VAL A 381 -14.16 0.31 1.77
C VAL A 381 -14.13 -1.04 1.08
N ASP A 382 -13.82 -2.08 1.84
CA ASP A 382 -13.94 -3.47 1.42
C ASP A 382 -14.94 -4.28 2.27
N ARG A 383 -14.94 -5.61 2.13
CA ARG A 383 -15.81 -6.50 2.93
C ARG A 383 -15.52 -6.42 4.43
N VAL A 384 -14.26 -6.30 4.83
CA VAL A 384 -13.82 -6.27 6.23
C VAL A 384 -14.33 -5.01 6.92
N ASP A 385 -14.38 -3.89 6.20
CA ASP A 385 -14.91 -2.63 6.73
C ASP A 385 -16.43 -2.66 6.95
N LEU A 386 -17.17 -3.42 6.14
CA LEU A 386 -18.63 -3.45 6.19
C LEU A 386 -19.18 -4.56 7.11
N VAL A 387 -18.48 -5.69 7.21
CA VAL A 387 -18.92 -6.87 7.96
C VAL A 387 -18.39 -6.85 9.40
N GLY A 388 -19.26 -7.10 10.38
CA GLY A 388 -18.89 -7.22 11.79
C GLY A 388 -18.33 -8.61 12.13
N GLU A 389 -17.48 -8.68 13.16
CA GLU A 389 -16.92 -9.94 13.65
C GLU A 389 -17.98 -10.79 14.39
N TYR A 390 -18.95 -10.11 15.03
CA TYR A 390 -20.00 -10.71 15.85
C TYR A 390 -21.40 -10.46 15.28
N ILE A 391 -22.35 -11.37 15.57
CA ILE A 391 -23.75 -11.26 15.15
C ILE A 391 -24.35 -9.94 15.66
N GLY A 392 -25.03 -9.21 14.77
CA GLY A 392 -25.70 -7.94 15.09
C GLY A 392 -24.83 -6.68 14.96
N GLN A 393 -23.52 -6.81 14.68
CA GLN A 393 -22.64 -5.66 14.50
C GLN A 393 -22.54 -5.18 13.03
N THR A 394 -22.83 -6.04 12.06
CA THR A 394 -22.75 -5.73 10.63
C THR A 394 -23.66 -4.57 10.24
N ALA A 395 -24.93 -4.58 10.67
CA ALA A 395 -25.86 -3.51 10.33
C ALA A 395 -25.45 -2.12 10.87
N PRO A 396 -25.09 -1.96 12.16
CA PRO A 396 -24.54 -0.70 12.67
C PRO A 396 -23.28 -0.23 11.92
N LYS A 397 -22.32 -1.14 11.70
CA LYS A 397 -21.05 -0.84 11.04
C LYS A 397 -21.25 -0.35 9.60
N THR A 398 -22.09 -1.06 8.83
CA THR A 398 -22.45 -0.68 7.46
C THR A 398 -23.12 0.69 7.41
N LYS A 399 -24.05 0.97 8.34
CA LYS A 399 -24.72 2.27 8.42
C LYS A 399 -23.78 3.41 8.77
N GLU A 400 -22.85 3.19 9.70
CA GLU A 400 -21.85 4.19 10.07
C GLU A 400 -21.00 4.58 8.85
N VAL A 401 -20.54 3.59 8.07
CA VAL A 401 -19.79 3.82 6.83
C VAL A 401 -20.64 4.58 5.80
N ILE A 402 -21.92 4.24 5.65
CA ILE A 402 -22.84 4.95 4.74
C ILE A 402 -23.02 6.41 5.17
N GLU A 403 -23.19 6.68 6.46
CA GLU A 403 -23.30 8.07 6.96
C GLU A 403 -22.00 8.84 6.77
N LYS A 404 -20.81 8.22 6.98
CA LYS A 404 -19.52 8.83 6.63
C LYS A 404 -19.40 9.17 5.15
N ALA A 405 -19.97 8.35 4.28
CA ALA A 405 -19.98 8.56 2.83
C ALA A 405 -21.06 9.56 2.37
N ARG A 406 -21.99 9.97 3.23
CA ARG A 406 -23.09 10.88 2.87
C ARG A 406 -22.55 12.26 2.50
N GLY A 407 -23.07 12.81 1.42
CA GLY A 407 -22.51 13.95 0.71
C GLY A 407 -21.48 13.57 -0.34
N GLY A 408 -21.11 12.30 -0.48
CA GLY A 408 -20.03 11.82 -1.33
C GLY A 408 -20.33 10.50 -2.03
N VAL A 409 -19.26 9.76 -2.35
CA VAL A 409 -19.30 8.44 -2.97
C VAL A 409 -18.88 7.38 -1.96
N LEU A 410 -19.73 6.39 -1.73
CA LEU A 410 -19.35 5.13 -1.10
C LEU A 410 -18.79 4.19 -2.18
N PHE A 411 -17.47 4.00 -2.19
CA PHE A 411 -16.78 3.12 -3.13
C PHE A 411 -16.47 1.78 -2.44
N ILE A 412 -17.11 0.70 -2.90
CA ILE A 412 -16.92 -0.65 -2.36
C ILE A 412 -16.06 -1.45 -3.33
N ASP A 413 -14.79 -1.65 -2.99
CA ASP A 413 -13.89 -2.48 -3.80
C ASP A 413 -14.13 -3.98 -3.55
N GLU A 414 -13.90 -4.78 -4.57
CA GLU A 414 -14.17 -6.22 -4.59
C GLU A 414 -15.57 -6.61 -4.05
N ALA A 415 -16.60 -5.84 -4.41
CA ALA A 415 -17.95 -5.98 -3.87
C ALA A 415 -18.57 -7.39 -4.06
N TYR A 416 -18.10 -8.14 -5.05
CA TYR A 416 -18.48 -9.54 -5.26
C TYR A 416 -18.17 -10.44 -4.05
N ALA A 417 -17.22 -10.04 -3.20
CA ALA A 417 -16.93 -10.72 -1.95
C ALA A 417 -18.15 -10.74 -1.02
N LEU A 418 -19.09 -9.78 -1.10
CA LEU A 418 -20.30 -9.73 -0.27
C LEU A 418 -21.35 -10.79 -0.65
N ALA A 419 -21.34 -11.29 -1.89
CA ALA A 419 -22.36 -12.20 -2.43
C ALA A 419 -21.90 -13.68 -2.52
N ARG A 420 -20.91 -14.11 -1.73
CA ARG A 420 -20.42 -15.51 -1.74
C ARG A 420 -21.55 -16.47 -1.33
N ALA A 421 -21.93 -17.38 -2.24
CA ALA A 421 -23.11 -18.25 -2.11
C ALA A 421 -22.91 -19.54 -1.27
N ASN A 422 -21.69 -19.81 -0.79
CA ASN A 422 -21.34 -21.11 -0.19
C ASN A 422 -21.12 -21.06 1.34
N ASP A 423 -21.39 -19.93 2.00
CA ASP A 423 -21.37 -19.83 3.47
C ASP A 423 -22.80 -20.02 4.01
N ASP A 424 -23.21 -21.27 4.21
CA ASP A 424 -24.47 -21.63 4.89
C ASP A 424 -24.43 -21.35 6.42
N SER A 425 -23.47 -20.55 6.91
CA SER A 425 -23.35 -20.29 8.36
C SER A 425 -23.37 -18.83 8.82
N LYS A 426 -23.27 -17.80 7.96
CA LYS A 426 -23.34 -16.39 8.41
C LYS A 426 -23.89 -15.43 7.33
N ASP A 427 -25.15 -15.01 7.48
CA ASP A 427 -25.92 -14.07 6.62
C ASP A 427 -25.35 -12.64 6.49
N PHE A 428 -24.18 -12.34 7.04
CA PHE A 428 -23.69 -10.96 7.18
C PHE A 428 -23.44 -10.25 5.84
N GLY A 429 -22.95 -10.96 4.81
CA GLY A 429 -22.75 -10.34 3.48
C GLY A 429 -24.07 -9.96 2.81
N ARG A 430 -25.11 -10.79 3.00
CA ARG A 430 -26.48 -10.51 2.52
C ARG A 430 -27.09 -9.32 3.25
N GLU A 431 -26.88 -9.24 4.57
CA GLU A 431 -27.33 -8.13 5.41
C GLU A 431 -26.79 -6.78 4.89
N VAL A 432 -25.50 -6.72 4.53
CA VAL A 432 -24.89 -5.52 3.90
C VAL A 432 -25.61 -5.17 2.59
N ILE A 433 -25.84 -6.16 1.71
CA ILE A 433 -26.52 -5.95 0.42
C ILE A 433 -27.94 -5.41 0.62
N GLU A 434 -28.69 -5.93 1.58
CA GLU A 434 -30.04 -5.49 1.89
C GLU A 434 -30.06 -4.04 2.40
N ILE A 435 -29.11 -3.66 3.25
CA ILE A 435 -28.97 -2.29 3.74
C ILE A 435 -28.64 -1.33 2.59
N LEU A 436 -27.70 -1.70 1.72
CA LEU A 436 -27.34 -0.88 0.55
C LEU A 436 -28.55 -0.69 -0.39
N VAL A 437 -29.31 -1.75 -0.67
CA VAL A 437 -30.52 -1.67 -1.51
C VAL A 437 -31.59 -0.79 -0.86
N LYS A 438 -31.75 -0.88 0.46
CA LYS A 438 -32.68 -0.04 1.22
C LYS A 438 -32.29 1.43 1.16
N GLU A 439 -31.01 1.76 1.36
CA GLU A 439 -30.51 3.14 1.28
C GLU A 439 -30.61 3.72 -0.14
N MET A 440 -30.34 2.92 -1.19
CA MET A 440 -30.54 3.36 -2.58
C MET A 440 -32.02 3.60 -2.95
N SER A 441 -32.96 2.97 -2.24
CA SER A 441 -34.39 3.08 -2.56
C SER A 441 -35.10 4.16 -1.74
N ASN A 442 -34.88 4.14 -0.42
CA ASN A 442 -35.64 4.93 0.56
C ASN A 442 -34.74 5.72 1.52
N GLY A 443 -33.43 5.78 1.24
CA GLY A 443 -32.48 6.53 2.07
C GLY A 443 -32.71 8.03 1.98
N LYS A 444 -31.98 8.80 2.81
CA LYS A 444 -32.09 10.27 2.86
C LYS A 444 -31.60 10.98 1.58
N GLY A 445 -31.09 10.25 0.58
CA GLY A 445 -30.43 10.81 -0.60
C GLY A 445 -29.01 11.30 -0.31
N ASP A 446 -28.48 12.16 -1.19
CA ASP A 446 -27.13 12.75 -1.06
C ASP A 446 -26.01 11.70 -0.92
N LEU A 447 -26.07 10.65 -1.73
CA LEU A 447 -25.12 9.53 -1.69
C LEU A 447 -25.02 8.85 -3.05
N ALA A 448 -23.80 8.74 -3.59
CA ALA A 448 -23.52 7.85 -4.71
C ALA A 448 -22.91 6.55 -4.18
N ILE A 449 -23.34 5.42 -4.72
CA ILE A 449 -22.75 4.11 -4.36
C ILE A 449 -22.10 3.56 -5.63
N VAL A 450 -20.82 3.24 -5.52
CA VAL A 450 -20.02 2.67 -6.60
C VAL A 450 -19.49 1.32 -6.13
N VAL A 451 -19.84 0.25 -6.83
CA VAL A 451 -19.34 -1.10 -6.55
C VAL A 451 -18.32 -1.52 -7.61
N ALA A 452 -17.16 -2.00 -7.19
CA ALA A 452 -16.07 -2.36 -8.08
C ALA A 452 -15.66 -3.83 -7.97
N GLY A 453 -15.14 -4.39 -9.06
CA GLY A 453 -14.57 -5.74 -9.05
C GLY A 453 -14.28 -6.30 -10.44
N TYR A 454 -13.95 -7.60 -10.47
CA TYR A 454 -13.66 -8.31 -11.72
C TYR A 454 -14.93 -8.55 -12.56
N PRO A 455 -14.86 -8.48 -13.91
CA PRO A 455 -16.05 -8.52 -14.75
C PRO A 455 -16.97 -9.74 -14.57
N LYS A 456 -16.42 -10.95 -14.36
CA LYS A 456 -17.20 -12.18 -14.24
C LYS A 456 -17.87 -12.28 -12.87
N GLU A 457 -17.14 -11.92 -11.83
CA GLU A 457 -17.52 -11.97 -10.43
C GLU A 457 -18.59 -10.91 -10.14
N MET A 458 -18.45 -9.71 -10.72
CA MET A 458 -19.45 -8.64 -10.59
C MET A 458 -20.77 -9.00 -11.28
N LYS A 459 -20.76 -9.75 -12.39
CA LYS A 459 -22.00 -10.27 -12.98
C LYS A 459 -22.74 -11.19 -12.01
N ASN A 460 -22.04 -12.03 -11.26
CA ASN A 460 -22.65 -12.88 -10.24
C ASN A 460 -23.18 -12.05 -9.07
N PHE A 461 -22.41 -11.04 -8.62
CA PHE A 461 -22.83 -10.12 -7.57
C PHE A 461 -24.13 -9.37 -7.91
N ILE A 462 -24.21 -8.75 -9.09
CA ILE A 462 -25.41 -7.99 -9.50
C ILE A 462 -26.63 -8.90 -9.66
N ASN A 463 -26.44 -10.16 -10.07
CA ASN A 463 -27.52 -11.13 -10.19
C ASN A 463 -27.90 -11.81 -8.85
N SER A 464 -27.13 -11.60 -7.78
CA SER A 464 -27.39 -12.23 -6.47
C SER A 464 -28.64 -11.68 -5.77
N ASN A 465 -29.02 -10.44 -6.07
CA ASN A 465 -30.21 -9.80 -5.53
C ASN A 465 -30.89 -8.94 -6.62
N PRO A 466 -32.18 -9.19 -6.95
CA PRO A 466 -32.92 -8.40 -7.94
C PRO A 466 -32.92 -6.88 -7.67
N GLY A 467 -32.83 -6.48 -6.39
CA GLY A 467 -32.71 -5.08 -5.97
C GLY A 467 -31.46 -4.42 -6.54
N LEU A 468 -30.29 -5.09 -6.46
CA LEU A 468 -29.03 -4.55 -7.01
C LEU A 468 -29.18 -4.25 -8.51
N LYS A 469 -29.70 -5.20 -9.28
CA LYS A 469 -29.90 -5.07 -10.73
C LYS A 469 -30.82 -3.91 -11.11
N SER A 470 -31.79 -3.57 -10.26
CA SER A 470 -32.72 -2.46 -10.52
C SER A 470 -32.12 -1.09 -10.20
N ARG A 471 -31.26 -0.99 -9.19
CA ARG A 471 -30.71 0.30 -8.70
C ARG A 471 -29.39 0.66 -9.36
N PHE A 472 -28.58 -0.32 -9.75
CA PHE A 472 -27.37 -0.09 -10.53
C PHE A 472 -27.68 -0.07 -12.02
N LYS A 473 -27.81 1.13 -12.59
CA LYS A 473 -28.09 1.32 -14.03
C LYS A 473 -26.86 1.68 -14.86
N HIS A 474 -25.83 2.22 -14.24
CA HIS A 474 -24.63 2.69 -14.93
C HIS A 474 -23.49 1.68 -14.80
N PHE A 475 -23.02 1.15 -15.93
CA PHE A 475 -21.94 0.17 -16.00
C PHE A 475 -20.73 0.73 -16.74
N PHE A 476 -19.61 0.84 -16.02
CA PHE A 476 -18.33 1.33 -16.52
C PHE A 476 -17.35 0.16 -16.60
N GLU A 477 -16.93 -0.16 -17.82
CA GLU A 477 -15.98 -1.23 -18.10
C GLU A 477 -14.59 -0.63 -18.34
N PHE A 478 -13.68 -0.93 -17.42
CA PHE A 478 -12.30 -0.46 -17.43
C PHE A 478 -11.43 -1.53 -18.08
N ALA A 479 -11.14 -1.36 -19.36
CA ALA A 479 -10.21 -2.20 -20.10
C ALA A 479 -8.78 -2.10 -19.55
N ASP A 480 -7.97 -3.12 -19.83
CA ASP A 480 -6.53 -3.04 -19.58
C ASP A 480 -5.91 -1.91 -20.43
N TYR A 481 -4.98 -1.16 -19.85
CA TYR A 481 -4.25 -0.13 -20.59
C TYR A 481 -3.37 -0.76 -21.65
N LEU A 482 -3.33 -0.14 -22.83
CA LEU A 482 -2.43 -0.51 -23.91
C LEU A 482 -0.97 -0.29 -23.51
N PRO A 483 0.00 -0.99 -24.12
CA PRO A 483 1.42 -0.80 -23.82
C PRO A 483 1.86 0.67 -23.93
N GLN A 484 1.37 1.40 -24.93
CA GLN A 484 1.67 2.82 -25.10
C GLN A 484 1.14 3.66 -23.94
N GLU A 485 -0.08 3.37 -23.48
CA GLU A 485 -0.71 4.05 -22.34
C GLU A 485 0.05 3.73 -21.04
N LEU A 486 0.46 2.48 -20.82
CA LEU A 486 1.28 2.10 -19.66
C LEU A 486 2.64 2.78 -19.65
N ILE A 487 3.27 2.96 -20.82
CA ILE A 487 4.53 3.69 -20.97
C ILE A 487 4.33 5.18 -20.64
N GLU A 488 3.26 5.79 -21.13
CA GLU A 488 2.94 7.18 -20.82
C GLU A 488 2.62 7.38 -19.33
N ILE A 489 1.90 6.44 -18.71
CA ILE A 489 1.72 6.39 -17.24
C ILE A 489 3.08 6.33 -16.54
N ALA A 490 4.03 5.55 -17.05
CA ALA A 490 5.38 5.48 -16.49
C ALA A 490 6.12 6.81 -16.59
N GLU A 491 6.00 7.53 -17.72
CA GLU A 491 6.61 8.86 -17.92
C GLU A 491 6.04 9.89 -16.93
N VAL A 492 4.71 9.98 -16.85
CA VAL A 492 4.02 10.91 -15.95
C VAL A 492 4.37 10.60 -14.49
N SER A 493 4.29 9.32 -14.10
CA SER A 493 4.59 8.88 -12.73
C SER A 493 6.05 9.10 -12.34
N SER A 494 6.98 8.94 -13.27
CA SER A 494 8.41 9.22 -13.04
C SER A 494 8.66 10.69 -12.73
N LYS A 495 8.00 11.61 -13.45
CA LYS A 495 8.11 13.06 -13.21
C LYS A 495 7.58 13.44 -11.83
N THR A 496 6.41 12.96 -11.44
CA THR A 496 5.81 13.25 -10.12
C THR A 496 6.67 12.74 -8.97
N ARG A 497 7.36 11.61 -9.16
CA ARG A 497 8.23 10.99 -8.15
C ARG A 497 9.66 11.56 -8.13
N GLU A 498 9.94 12.60 -8.91
CA GLU A 498 11.28 13.16 -9.16
C GLU A 498 12.31 12.11 -9.61
N ILE A 499 11.91 11.16 -10.46
CA ILE A 499 12.78 10.10 -11.01
C ILE A 499 13.05 10.38 -12.49
N ARG A 500 14.32 10.30 -12.91
CA ARG A 500 14.74 10.45 -14.31
C ARG A 500 15.44 9.18 -14.77
N PHE A 501 14.96 8.60 -15.87
CA PHE A 501 15.62 7.46 -16.50
C PHE A 501 16.61 7.95 -17.57
N THR A 502 17.79 7.33 -17.65
CA THR A 502 18.63 7.44 -18.84
C THR A 502 17.91 6.88 -20.07
N ALA A 503 18.30 7.28 -21.29
CA ALA A 503 17.65 6.81 -22.52
C ALA A 503 17.64 5.27 -22.64
N GLU A 504 18.74 4.62 -22.26
CA GLU A 504 18.91 3.16 -22.30
C GLU A 504 18.04 2.45 -21.26
N SER A 505 18.02 2.97 -20.02
CA SER A 505 17.22 2.39 -18.93
C SER A 505 15.72 2.53 -19.22
N PHE A 506 15.30 3.65 -19.80
CA PHE A 506 13.91 3.86 -20.19
C PHE A 506 13.50 2.96 -21.36
N SER A 507 14.39 2.71 -22.33
CA SER A 507 14.14 1.75 -23.40
C SER A 507 13.88 0.35 -22.86
N LEU A 508 14.70 -0.11 -21.91
CA LEU A 508 14.50 -1.41 -21.26
C LEU A 508 13.18 -1.45 -20.48
N LEU A 509 12.81 -0.37 -19.78
CA LEU A 509 11.52 -0.27 -19.09
C LEU A 509 10.34 -0.43 -20.07
N LYS A 510 10.41 0.21 -21.25
CA LYS A 510 9.38 0.04 -22.31
C LYS A 510 9.25 -1.40 -22.78
N GLU A 511 10.38 -2.11 -22.94
CA GLU A 511 10.38 -3.53 -23.29
C GLU A 511 9.73 -4.39 -22.21
N LEU A 512 10.04 -4.14 -20.92
CA LEU A 512 9.44 -4.84 -19.78
C LEU A 512 7.94 -4.65 -19.71
N ILE A 513 7.45 -3.41 -19.91
CA ILE A 513 6.02 -3.10 -19.95
C ILE A 513 5.34 -3.82 -21.12
N THR A 514 5.96 -3.80 -22.30
CA THR A 514 5.41 -4.46 -23.50
C THR A 514 5.35 -5.97 -23.33
N LEU A 515 6.38 -6.59 -22.75
CA LEU A 515 6.41 -8.01 -22.47
C LEU A 515 5.34 -8.40 -21.45
N ALA A 516 5.23 -7.65 -20.35
CA ALA A 516 4.21 -7.89 -19.33
C ALA A 516 2.78 -7.80 -19.89
N PHE A 517 2.52 -6.85 -20.80
CA PHE A 517 1.24 -6.78 -21.48
C PHE A 517 0.97 -7.98 -22.41
N ARG A 518 2.00 -8.54 -23.06
CA ARG A 518 1.86 -9.74 -23.93
C ARG A 518 1.58 -11.00 -23.12
N GLU A 519 2.20 -11.13 -21.95
CA GLU A 519 2.07 -12.29 -21.05
C GLU A 519 0.90 -12.14 -20.05
N ARG A 520 0.13 -11.05 -20.14
CA ARG A 520 -0.90 -10.70 -19.16
C ARG A 520 -2.01 -11.75 -19.06
N ASP A 521 -2.51 -11.92 -17.84
CA ASP A 521 -3.68 -12.74 -17.55
C ASP A 521 -4.84 -11.88 -16.99
N ARG A 522 -5.87 -12.52 -16.45
CA ARG A 522 -7.05 -11.85 -15.87
C ARG A 522 -6.77 -11.09 -14.57
N SER A 523 -5.55 -11.19 -14.03
CA SER A 523 -5.12 -10.52 -12.80
C SER A 523 -4.08 -9.43 -13.05
N PHE A 524 -3.88 -9.05 -14.32
CA PHE A 524 -2.86 -8.08 -14.70
C PHE A 524 -3.01 -6.74 -13.98
N GLY A 525 -1.92 -6.28 -13.36
CA GLY A 525 -1.92 -5.12 -12.46
C GLY A 525 -1.94 -3.75 -13.14
N ASN A 526 -1.85 -3.65 -14.47
CA ASN A 526 -1.96 -2.38 -15.22
C ASN A 526 -1.09 -1.24 -14.64
N ALA A 527 -1.64 -0.07 -14.32
CA ALA A 527 -0.89 1.04 -13.75
C ALA A 527 -0.22 0.66 -12.41
N ARG A 528 -0.80 -0.25 -11.62
CA ARG A 528 -0.18 -0.77 -10.38
C ARG A 528 1.11 -1.54 -10.68
N TYR A 529 1.14 -2.29 -11.79
CA TYR A 529 2.37 -2.95 -12.26
C TYR A 529 3.45 -1.92 -12.65
N VAL A 530 3.06 -0.84 -13.33
CA VAL A 530 3.98 0.26 -13.67
C VAL A 530 4.52 0.94 -12.41
N GLN A 531 3.67 1.24 -11.41
CA GLN A 531 4.12 1.80 -10.14
C GLN A 531 5.12 0.88 -9.43
N ASP A 532 4.85 -0.43 -9.38
CA ASP A 532 5.76 -1.42 -8.80
C ASP A 532 7.13 -1.46 -9.52
N LEU A 533 7.15 -1.37 -10.86
CA LEU A 533 8.41 -1.26 -11.60
C LEU A 533 9.19 0.01 -11.23
N LEU A 534 8.52 1.16 -11.13
CA LEU A 534 9.16 2.43 -10.75
C LEU A 534 9.69 2.40 -9.32
N ASP A 535 8.93 1.82 -8.38
CA ASP A 535 9.33 1.68 -6.98
C ASP A 535 10.56 0.79 -6.84
N LYS A 536 10.58 -0.34 -7.55
CA LYS A 536 11.77 -1.22 -7.59
C LYS A 536 12.95 -0.54 -8.26
N ALA A 537 12.74 0.24 -9.34
CA ALA A 537 13.80 1.00 -10.01
C ALA A 537 14.45 2.00 -9.03
N LYS A 538 13.61 2.74 -8.30
CA LYS A 538 14.03 3.72 -7.28
C LYS A 538 14.79 3.04 -6.14
N LEU A 539 14.33 1.88 -5.68
CA LEU A 539 15.03 1.11 -4.66
C LEU A 539 16.43 0.68 -5.13
N ASN A 540 16.56 0.17 -6.36
CA ASN A 540 17.86 -0.24 -6.91
C ASN A 540 18.80 0.96 -7.06
N MET A 541 18.28 2.09 -7.55
CA MET A 541 19.01 3.35 -7.60
C MET A 541 19.48 3.77 -6.20
N ALA A 542 18.62 3.71 -5.18
CA ALA A 542 18.98 4.05 -3.81
C ALA A 542 20.10 3.15 -3.27
N LEU A 543 20.02 1.84 -3.49
CA LEU A 543 21.07 0.89 -3.08
C LEU A 543 22.40 1.18 -3.78
N ARG A 544 22.37 1.46 -5.10
CA ARG A 544 23.55 1.86 -5.87
C ARG A 544 24.16 3.15 -5.34
N VAL A 545 23.35 4.18 -5.14
CA VAL A 545 23.76 5.49 -4.63
C VAL A 545 24.40 5.37 -3.24
N MET A 546 23.76 4.64 -2.33
CA MET A 546 24.24 4.46 -0.96
C MET A 546 25.51 3.60 -0.86
N SER A 547 25.82 2.78 -1.87
CA SER A 547 27.07 2.01 -1.93
C SER A 547 28.31 2.86 -2.26
N ARG A 548 28.15 4.13 -2.67
CA ARG A 548 29.27 5.04 -2.97
C ARG A 548 29.97 5.49 -1.67
N LYS A 549 31.28 5.78 -1.74
CA LYS A 549 32.09 6.18 -0.57
C LYS A 549 31.62 7.47 0.13
N ASN A 550 30.94 8.39 -0.58
CA ASN A 550 30.48 9.68 -0.04
C ASN A 550 29.13 10.09 -0.66
N PRO A 551 28.01 9.43 -0.27
CA PRO A 551 26.70 9.67 -0.89
C PRO A 551 26.17 11.09 -0.63
N HIS A 552 26.57 11.73 0.47
CA HIS A 552 26.15 13.09 0.83
C HIS A 552 26.71 14.22 -0.07
N ARG A 553 27.64 13.91 -0.98
CA ARG A 553 28.22 14.88 -1.93
C ARG A 553 27.57 14.87 -3.31
N LEU A 554 26.60 13.97 -3.53
CA LEU A 554 25.93 13.81 -4.82
C LEU A 554 24.94 14.95 -5.06
N SER A 555 24.80 15.36 -6.32
CA SER A 555 23.84 16.42 -6.70
C SER A 555 22.39 15.91 -6.70
N LYS A 556 21.40 16.83 -6.74
CA LYS A 556 19.98 16.47 -6.87
C LYS A 556 19.73 15.63 -8.13
N GLU A 557 20.44 15.92 -9.22
CA GLU A 557 20.37 15.18 -10.48
C GLU A 557 20.89 13.74 -10.30
N GLU A 558 22.04 13.55 -9.64
CA GLU A 558 22.59 12.22 -9.40
C GLU A 558 21.72 11.37 -8.47
N LEU A 559 21.00 12.00 -7.54
CA LEU A 559 20.07 11.34 -6.62
C LEU A 559 18.72 10.99 -7.26
N SER A 560 18.45 11.50 -8.46
CA SER A 560 17.20 11.27 -9.21
C SER A 560 17.40 10.42 -10.47
N GLU A 561 18.64 10.16 -10.90
CA GLU A 561 18.93 9.43 -12.13
C GLU A 561 18.98 7.90 -11.95
N VAL A 562 18.01 7.21 -12.52
CA VAL A 562 17.96 5.76 -12.69
C VAL A 562 18.77 5.36 -13.91
N GLN A 563 19.74 4.47 -13.70
CA GLN A 563 20.64 3.98 -14.74
C GLN A 563 20.23 2.59 -15.22
N LEU A 564 20.82 2.13 -16.33
CA LEU A 564 20.48 0.84 -16.93
C LEU A 564 20.60 -0.33 -15.93
N MET A 565 21.63 -0.32 -15.09
CA MET A 565 21.83 -1.36 -14.06
C MET A 565 20.70 -1.43 -13.03
N ASP A 566 20.03 -0.31 -12.76
CA ASP A 566 18.92 -0.24 -11.79
C ASP A 566 17.63 -0.85 -12.37
N VAL A 567 17.53 -0.93 -13.71
CA VAL A 567 16.38 -1.49 -14.45
C VAL A 567 16.61 -2.96 -14.85
N ILE A 568 17.86 -3.38 -15.11
CA ILE A 568 18.19 -4.77 -15.42
C ILE A 568 17.69 -5.73 -14.33
N SER A 569 17.83 -5.34 -13.07
CA SER A 569 17.34 -6.09 -11.90
C SER A 569 15.81 -6.16 -11.79
N LEU A 570 15.07 -5.39 -12.58
CA LEU A 570 13.60 -5.38 -12.61
C LEU A 570 13.00 -6.42 -13.55
N SER A 571 13.82 -7.01 -14.40
CA SER A 571 13.35 -8.03 -15.32
C SER A 571 12.72 -9.20 -14.54
N PRO A 572 11.43 -9.54 -14.77
CA PRO A 572 10.76 -10.64 -14.07
C PRO A 572 11.41 -12.00 -14.38
N LYS A 573 12.23 -12.05 -15.43
CA LYS A 573 13.31 -13.02 -15.50
C LYS A 573 14.44 -12.49 -14.64
N LEU A 574 14.37 -12.77 -13.34
CA LEU A 574 15.57 -13.30 -12.72
C LEU A 574 16.10 -14.32 -13.74
N ILE A 575 17.21 -14.01 -14.38
CA ILE A 575 18.18 -15.05 -14.66
C ILE A 575 18.57 -15.50 -13.25
N ARG A 576 17.72 -16.33 -12.65
CA ARG A 576 18.04 -17.09 -11.44
C ARG A 576 19.23 -17.87 -11.91
N LYS A 577 20.42 -17.37 -11.58
CA LYS A 577 21.63 -18.14 -11.76
C LYS A 577 21.40 -19.33 -10.87
N LEU A 578 21.13 -20.47 -11.51
CA LEU A 578 21.36 -21.74 -10.86
C LEU A 578 22.77 -21.66 -10.25
N PRO A 579 22.99 -22.25 -9.07
CA PRO A 579 24.36 -22.34 -8.59
C PRO A 579 25.20 -22.96 -9.71
N ASP A 580 26.36 -22.35 -9.99
CA ASP A 580 27.26 -22.77 -11.07
C ASP A 580 28.01 -24.03 -10.62
N ILE A 581 27.22 -25.09 -10.40
CA ILE A 581 27.66 -26.39 -9.96
C ILE A 581 27.85 -27.21 -11.23
N PRO A 582 29.08 -27.69 -11.51
CA PRO A 582 29.33 -28.55 -12.65
C PRO A 582 28.52 -29.84 -12.53
N VAL A 583 28.18 -30.43 -13.67
CA VAL A 583 27.47 -31.72 -13.72
C VAL A 583 28.38 -32.81 -13.14
N ASP A 584 27.90 -33.50 -12.10
CA ASP A 584 28.56 -34.69 -11.55
C ASP A 584 28.16 -35.91 -12.39
N HIS A 585 29.01 -36.25 -13.36
CA HIS A 585 28.77 -37.38 -14.26
C HIS A 585 28.76 -38.74 -13.55
N ASN A 586 29.50 -38.89 -12.44
CA ASN A 586 29.56 -40.16 -11.71
C ASN A 586 28.27 -40.37 -10.93
N LEU A 587 27.82 -39.36 -10.18
CA LEU A 587 26.56 -39.41 -9.44
C LEU A 587 25.36 -39.55 -10.39
N LEU A 588 25.41 -38.89 -11.55
CA LEU A 588 24.35 -39.00 -12.55
C LEU A 588 24.26 -40.44 -13.08
N LYS A 589 25.41 -41.06 -13.38
CA LYS A 589 25.46 -42.45 -13.82
C LYS A 589 24.92 -43.40 -12.75
N GLU A 590 25.36 -43.24 -11.50
CA GLU A 590 24.89 -44.04 -10.37
C GLU A 590 23.36 -43.95 -10.20
N ALA A 591 22.80 -42.73 -10.22
CA ALA A 591 21.36 -42.53 -10.07
C ALA A 591 20.55 -43.07 -11.26
N MET A 592 21.09 -42.98 -12.49
CA MET A 592 20.47 -43.59 -13.67
C MET A 592 20.56 -45.12 -13.64
N ASP A 593 21.65 -45.69 -13.15
CA ASP A 593 21.79 -47.14 -12.96
C ASP A 593 20.80 -47.64 -11.89
N GLU A 594 20.64 -46.91 -10.78
CA GLU A 594 19.62 -47.20 -9.75
C GLU A 594 18.20 -47.18 -10.34
N LEU A 595 17.88 -46.19 -11.20
CA LEU A 595 16.60 -46.11 -11.91
C LEU A 595 16.39 -47.30 -12.86
N ASN A 596 17.42 -47.67 -13.62
CA ASN A 596 17.36 -48.75 -14.62
C ASN A 596 17.18 -50.13 -13.98
N GLN A 597 17.72 -50.34 -12.77
CA GLN A 597 17.56 -51.56 -11.97
C GLN A 597 16.15 -51.74 -11.38
N LEU A 598 15.30 -50.71 -11.39
CA LEU A 598 13.91 -50.85 -10.97
C LEU A 598 13.13 -51.70 -11.99
N ILE A 599 12.36 -52.66 -11.49
CA ILE A 599 11.54 -53.54 -12.32
C ILE A 599 10.35 -52.76 -12.87
N GLY A 600 10.10 -52.87 -14.17
CA GLY A 600 8.98 -52.19 -14.85
C GLY A 600 9.17 -50.68 -15.00
N ILE A 601 8.06 -49.92 -14.94
CA ILE A 601 8.02 -48.44 -15.06
C ILE A 601 8.76 -47.84 -16.26
N GLU A 602 8.81 -48.58 -17.38
CA GLU A 602 9.55 -48.18 -18.59
C GLU A 602 9.13 -46.82 -19.14
N ASN A 603 7.84 -46.49 -19.04
CA ASN A 603 7.33 -45.18 -19.43
C ASN A 603 7.94 -44.04 -18.60
N ILE A 604 8.24 -44.28 -17.32
CA ILE A 604 8.87 -43.30 -16.43
C ILE A 604 10.38 -43.22 -16.71
N LYS A 605 11.04 -44.37 -16.91
CA LYS A 605 12.46 -44.41 -17.28
C LYS A 605 12.76 -43.62 -18.55
N SER A 606 11.91 -43.75 -19.58
CA SER A 606 12.01 -42.96 -20.82
C SER A 606 11.86 -41.46 -20.55
N GLN A 607 10.80 -41.05 -19.83
CA GLN A 607 10.53 -39.64 -19.53
C GLN A 607 11.62 -38.97 -18.68
N ILE A 608 12.22 -39.70 -17.73
CA ILE A 608 13.36 -39.19 -16.95
C ILE A 608 14.60 -39.08 -17.83
N SER A 609 14.89 -40.07 -18.68
CA SER A 609 16.04 -40.04 -19.60
C SER A 609 15.95 -38.89 -20.60
N GLU A 610 14.78 -38.66 -21.19
CA GLU A 610 14.52 -37.52 -22.08
C GLU A 610 14.76 -36.18 -21.36
N MET A 611 14.24 -36.04 -20.14
CA MET A 611 14.46 -34.85 -19.32
C MET A 611 15.94 -34.64 -19.00
N VAL A 612 16.67 -35.69 -18.62
CA VAL A 612 18.11 -35.62 -18.35
C VAL A 612 18.85 -35.10 -19.59
N ASN A 613 18.54 -35.62 -20.78
CA ASN A 613 19.18 -35.20 -22.02
C ASN A 613 18.89 -33.74 -22.36
N VAL A 614 17.63 -33.31 -22.21
CA VAL A 614 17.23 -31.90 -22.44
C VAL A 614 17.95 -30.97 -21.46
N VAL A 615 17.93 -31.29 -20.15
CA VAL A 615 18.58 -30.45 -19.14
C VAL A 615 20.08 -30.36 -19.35
N ARG A 616 20.74 -31.47 -19.68
CA ARG A 616 22.18 -31.49 -20.01
C ARG A 616 22.50 -30.59 -21.20
N TYR A 617 21.76 -30.71 -22.29
CA TYR A 617 21.95 -29.87 -23.47
C TYR A 617 21.84 -28.37 -23.13
N TYR A 618 20.84 -27.98 -22.33
CA TYR A 618 20.67 -26.59 -21.91
C TYR A 618 21.83 -26.11 -21.01
N ARG A 619 22.32 -26.95 -20.10
CA ARG A 619 23.48 -26.64 -19.24
C ARG A 619 24.76 -26.50 -20.05
N GLU A 620 25.06 -27.47 -20.90
CA GLU A 620 26.25 -27.48 -21.77
C GLU A 620 26.22 -26.30 -22.76
N SER A 621 25.04 -25.85 -23.19
CA SER A 621 24.85 -24.70 -24.08
C SER A 621 24.79 -23.34 -23.35
N GLY A 622 24.99 -23.29 -22.03
CA GLY A 622 24.92 -22.05 -21.24
C GLY A 622 23.53 -21.40 -21.18
N LYS A 623 22.47 -22.15 -21.54
CA LYS A 623 21.08 -21.67 -21.53
C LYS A 623 20.43 -21.90 -20.17
N ASN A 624 19.55 -20.99 -19.75
CA ASN A 624 18.87 -21.13 -18.48
C ASN A 624 17.79 -22.23 -18.56
N VAL A 625 18.00 -23.34 -17.84
CA VAL A 625 17.06 -24.47 -17.76
C VAL A 625 15.73 -24.03 -17.11
N LEU A 626 15.79 -23.24 -16.04
CA LEU A 626 14.62 -22.82 -15.28
C LEU A 626 13.74 -21.82 -16.03
N ALA A 627 14.24 -21.18 -17.08
CA ALA A 627 13.45 -20.26 -17.90
C ALA A 627 12.39 -20.98 -18.74
N ASN A 628 12.65 -22.23 -19.12
CA ASN A 628 11.84 -22.96 -20.09
C ASN A 628 11.14 -24.20 -19.52
N PHE A 629 11.55 -24.68 -18.34
CA PHE A 629 11.00 -25.89 -17.74
C PHE A 629 10.61 -25.66 -16.28
N SER A 630 9.40 -26.08 -15.89
CA SER A 630 9.11 -26.34 -14.48
C SER A 630 9.60 -27.74 -14.13
N LEU A 631 10.26 -27.87 -12.99
CA LEU A 631 10.76 -29.14 -12.49
C LEU A 631 9.91 -29.69 -11.32
N HIS A 632 8.82 -28.99 -10.99
CA HIS A 632 7.78 -29.47 -10.09
C HIS A 632 7.05 -30.63 -10.76
N THR A 633 6.86 -31.74 -10.03
CA THR A 633 6.43 -33.00 -10.65
C THR A 633 5.27 -33.64 -9.88
N VAL A 634 4.25 -34.09 -10.61
CA VAL A 634 3.10 -34.84 -10.08
C VAL A 634 3.35 -36.33 -10.26
N PHE A 635 3.24 -37.11 -9.20
CA PHE A 635 3.37 -38.56 -9.18
C PHE A 635 2.00 -39.20 -9.02
N ILE A 636 1.47 -39.79 -10.09
CA ILE A 636 0.12 -40.37 -10.09
C ILE A 636 0.20 -41.89 -10.18
N GLY A 637 -0.43 -42.60 -9.25
CA GLY A 637 -0.62 -44.04 -9.37
C GLY A 637 -1.01 -44.72 -8.06
N ASN A 638 -1.36 -46.01 -8.14
CA ASN A 638 -1.79 -46.79 -6.99
C ASN A 638 -0.67 -46.99 -5.95
N PRO A 639 -0.97 -47.42 -4.72
CA PRO A 639 0.02 -47.62 -3.67
C PRO A 639 0.99 -48.73 -4.06
N GLY A 640 2.25 -48.63 -3.65
CA GLY A 640 3.25 -49.67 -3.93
C GLY A 640 3.73 -49.76 -5.38
N THR A 641 3.52 -48.73 -6.21
CA THR A 641 4.07 -48.63 -7.58
C THR A 641 5.45 -47.98 -7.67
N GLY A 642 6.04 -47.57 -6.54
CA GLY A 642 7.41 -47.03 -6.49
C GLY A 642 7.54 -45.50 -6.53
N LYS A 643 6.45 -44.73 -6.33
CA LYS A 643 6.46 -43.25 -6.35
C LYS A 643 7.56 -42.62 -5.48
N THR A 644 7.61 -42.97 -4.19
CA THR A 644 8.60 -42.44 -3.23
C THR A 644 10.04 -42.82 -3.60
N THR A 645 10.24 -44.05 -4.09
CA THR A 645 11.55 -44.51 -4.55
C THR A 645 12.04 -43.69 -5.74
N VAL A 646 11.19 -43.49 -6.75
CA VAL A 646 11.52 -42.68 -7.94
C VAL A 646 11.71 -41.21 -7.56
N ALA A 647 10.94 -40.66 -6.62
CA ALA A 647 11.13 -39.29 -6.14
C ALA A 647 12.54 -39.07 -5.55
N ARG A 648 13.04 -40.03 -4.76
CA ARG A 648 14.40 -39.98 -4.21
C ARG A 648 15.48 -40.05 -5.30
N ILE A 649 15.32 -40.96 -6.26
CA ILE A 649 16.26 -41.10 -7.39
C ILE A 649 16.25 -39.82 -8.25
N LEU A 650 15.06 -39.29 -8.57
CA LEU A 650 14.92 -38.05 -9.34
C LEU A 650 15.58 -36.85 -8.64
N THR A 651 15.50 -36.80 -7.31
CA THR A 651 16.18 -35.78 -6.50
C THR A 651 17.71 -35.91 -6.62
N LYS A 652 18.26 -37.14 -6.56
CA LYS A 652 19.69 -37.41 -6.82
C LYS A 652 20.10 -36.99 -8.23
N ILE A 653 19.27 -37.26 -9.24
CA ILE A 653 19.50 -36.84 -10.63
C ILE A 653 19.57 -35.31 -10.73
N TYR A 654 18.65 -34.57 -10.10
CA TYR A 654 18.68 -33.11 -10.11
C TYR A 654 19.90 -32.51 -9.41
N ARG A 655 20.39 -33.15 -8.34
CA ARG A 655 21.67 -32.80 -7.70
C ARG A 655 22.84 -33.06 -8.65
N ALA A 656 22.88 -34.23 -9.29
CA ALA A 656 23.96 -34.59 -10.21
C ALA A 656 24.02 -33.67 -11.44
N LEU A 657 22.88 -33.18 -11.90
CA LEU A 657 22.78 -32.19 -12.99
C LEU A 657 23.12 -30.75 -12.54
N GLY A 658 23.54 -30.56 -11.28
CA GLY A 658 23.85 -29.26 -10.70
C GLY A 658 22.64 -28.33 -10.53
N ILE A 659 21.41 -28.85 -10.67
CA ILE A 659 20.17 -28.06 -10.56
C ILE A 659 19.84 -27.78 -9.09
N LEU A 660 20.04 -28.76 -8.22
CA LEU A 660 19.87 -28.64 -6.77
C LEU A 660 21.24 -28.58 -6.09
N GLU A 661 21.38 -27.70 -5.10
CA GLU A 661 22.61 -27.54 -4.32
C GLU A 661 22.90 -28.73 -3.40
N ARG A 662 21.89 -29.20 -2.66
CA ARG A 662 22.03 -30.24 -1.62
C ARG A 662 21.44 -31.58 -2.06
N GLY A 663 20.29 -31.56 -2.74
CA GLY A 663 19.63 -32.76 -3.25
C GLY A 663 19.07 -33.68 -2.16
N HIS A 664 18.67 -33.14 -1.01
CA HIS A 664 17.91 -33.87 0.01
C HIS A 664 16.40 -33.82 -0.29
N ILE A 665 15.64 -34.70 0.36
CA ILE A 665 14.18 -34.76 0.25
C ILE A 665 13.57 -34.54 1.64
N VAL A 666 12.56 -33.67 1.72
CA VAL A 666 11.72 -33.46 2.91
C VAL A 666 10.37 -34.08 2.60
N GLU A 667 10.07 -35.21 3.22
CA GLU A 667 8.80 -35.93 3.04
C GLU A 667 7.77 -35.46 4.07
N THR A 668 6.57 -35.12 3.63
CA THR A 668 5.48 -34.66 4.49
C THR A 668 4.12 -35.09 3.92
N ASP A 669 3.10 -35.06 4.76
CA ASP A 669 1.69 -35.24 4.40
C ASP A 669 0.86 -34.04 4.89
N ARG A 670 -0.47 -34.17 4.90
CA ARG A 670 -1.38 -33.15 5.46
C ARG A 670 -1.06 -32.81 6.92
N GLN A 671 -0.75 -33.79 7.77
CA GLN A 671 -0.50 -33.56 9.19
C GLN A 671 0.81 -32.80 9.43
N GLY A 672 1.80 -33.02 8.57
CA GLY A 672 3.07 -32.31 8.60
C GLY A 672 2.99 -30.85 8.17
N LEU A 673 1.97 -30.45 7.41
CA LEU A 673 1.80 -29.08 6.89
C LEU A 673 0.73 -28.27 7.63
N VAL A 674 -0.34 -28.91 8.10
CA VAL A 674 -1.46 -28.23 8.76
C VAL A 674 -1.19 -28.09 10.27
N ALA A 675 -1.42 -26.89 10.83
CA ALA A 675 -1.35 -26.63 12.26
C ALA A 675 -2.72 -26.88 12.95
N GLY A 676 -2.72 -27.09 14.27
CA GLY A 676 -3.94 -27.34 15.04
C GLY A 676 -4.78 -26.08 15.34
N PHE A 677 -4.23 -24.88 15.11
CA PHE A 677 -4.85 -23.60 15.45
C PHE A 677 -4.92 -22.67 14.21
N VAL A 678 -5.99 -21.86 14.12
CA VAL A 678 -6.22 -20.87 13.04
C VAL A 678 -5.10 -19.84 13.01
N GLY A 679 -4.51 -19.60 11.84
CA GLY A 679 -3.43 -18.63 11.62
C GLY A 679 -1.99 -19.15 11.79
N GLN A 680 -1.80 -20.43 12.16
CA GLN A 680 -0.46 -21.05 12.30
C GLN A 680 -0.07 -21.97 11.14
N THR A 681 -0.98 -22.26 10.22
CA THR A 681 -0.75 -23.24 9.13
C THR A 681 0.21 -22.71 8.08
N ALA A 682 0.12 -21.42 7.70
CA ALA A 682 1.11 -20.80 6.83
C ALA A 682 2.53 -20.85 7.41
N ILE A 683 2.69 -20.65 8.72
CA ILE A 683 4.00 -20.68 9.40
C ILE A 683 4.60 -22.09 9.34
N LYS A 684 3.84 -23.10 9.76
CA LYS A 684 4.28 -24.51 9.73
C LYS A 684 4.61 -24.98 8.32
N THR A 685 3.82 -24.56 7.33
CA THR A 685 4.09 -24.84 5.91
C THR A 685 5.37 -24.16 5.43
N ALA A 686 5.58 -22.90 5.83
CA ALA A 686 6.79 -22.16 5.49
C ALA A 686 8.05 -22.82 6.08
N GLU A 687 8.01 -23.27 7.33
CA GLU A 687 9.13 -23.99 7.97
C GLU A 687 9.51 -25.27 7.20
N ARG A 688 8.52 -26.08 6.80
CA ARG A 688 8.77 -27.28 5.98
C ARG A 688 9.33 -26.98 4.59
N ILE A 689 8.95 -25.85 4.01
CA ILE A 689 9.53 -25.38 2.75
C ILE A 689 10.96 -24.91 2.96
N ASP A 690 11.24 -24.19 4.04
CA ASP A 690 12.59 -23.72 4.37
C ASP A 690 13.55 -24.89 4.61
N GLU A 691 13.09 -25.97 5.26
CA GLU A 691 13.84 -27.23 5.36
C GLU A 691 14.16 -27.85 3.99
N ALA A 692 13.30 -27.67 2.99
CA ALA A 692 13.46 -28.22 1.65
C ALA A 692 14.35 -27.38 0.72
N ILE A 693 14.81 -26.20 1.14
CA ILE A 693 15.68 -25.34 0.33
C ILE A 693 17.01 -26.02 0.00
N GLY A 694 17.35 -26.04 -1.29
CA GLY A 694 18.47 -26.79 -1.86
C GLY A 694 18.13 -28.24 -2.23
N GLY A 695 16.88 -28.67 -1.99
CA GLY A 695 16.38 -30.03 -2.17
C GLY A 695 14.96 -30.08 -2.74
N VAL A 696 14.20 -31.10 -2.32
CA VAL A 696 12.82 -31.36 -2.77
C VAL A 696 11.86 -31.49 -1.59
N LEU A 697 10.73 -30.78 -1.66
CA LEU A 697 9.59 -31.01 -0.77
C LEU A 697 8.67 -32.06 -1.42
N PHE A 698 8.54 -33.23 -0.81
CA PHE A 698 7.68 -34.30 -1.27
C PHE A 698 6.43 -34.39 -0.40
N ILE A 699 5.26 -34.12 -1.01
CA ILE A 699 3.95 -34.16 -0.35
C ILE A 699 3.23 -35.43 -0.78
N ASP A 700 3.13 -36.40 0.12
CA ASP A 700 2.34 -37.62 -0.12
C ASP A 700 0.85 -37.38 0.14
N GLU A 701 0.01 -38.11 -0.58
CA GLU A 701 -1.45 -37.97 -0.58
C GLU A 701 -1.92 -36.51 -0.67
N ALA A 702 -1.33 -35.74 -1.59
CA ALA A 702 -1.53 -34.28 -1.69
C ALA A 702 -3.00 -33.86 -1.87
N TYR A 703 -3.83 -34.71 -2.47
CA TYR A 703 -5.29 -34.49 -2.59
C TYR A 703 -6.00 -34.35 -1.23
N ALA A 704 -5.41 -34.84 -0.14
CA ALA A 704 -5.94 -34.63 1.20
C ALA A 704 -5.95 -33.14 1.59
N LEU A 705 -5.10 -32.31 0.96
CA LEU A 705 -5.10 -30.86 1.14
C LEU A 705 -6.29 -30.16 0.46
N SER A 706 -6.90 -30.80 -0.55
CA SER A 706 -8.03 -30.25 -1.32
C SER A 706 -9.39 -30.86 -1.00
N ASN A 707 -9.49 -31.83 -0.09
CA ASN A 707 -10.76 -32.52 0.19
C ASN A 707 -11.77 -31.60 0.91
N PHE A 708 -12.90 -31.34 0.24
CA PHE A 708 -14.01 -30.46 0.64
C PHE A 708 -15.12 -31.17 1.46
N ASN A 709 -14.82 -32.22 2.21
CA ASN A 709 -15.85 -32.93 2.99
C ASN A 709 -15.92 -32.41 4.44
N GLY A 710 -16.61 -31.29 4.62
CA GLY A 710 -17.22 -30.86 5.89
C GLY A 710 -16.28 -30.36 7.00
N LEU A 711 -16.53 -29.13 7.48
CA LEU A 711 -16.06 -28.54 8.76
C LEU A 711 -14.55 -28.20 8.93
N GLN A 712 -13.63 -28.57 8.01
CA GLN A 712 -12.18 -28.27 8.13
C GLN A 712 -11.52 -27.75 6.81
N GLY A 713 -12.21 -26.87 6.07
CA GLY A 713 -11.83 -26.44 4.71
C GLY A 713 -10.73 -25.37 4.58
N ASP A 714 -10.51 -24.52 5.59
CA ASP A 714 -9.63 -23.34 5.44
C ASP A 714 -8.12 -23.65 5.53
N PHE A 715 -7.74 -24.66 6.32
CA PHE A 715 -6.33 -24.95 6.53
C PHE A 715 -5.63 -25.51 5.29
N GLY A 716 -6.33 -26.34 4.50
CA GLY A 716 -5.74 -26.96 3.30
C GLY A 716 -5.54 -25.95 2.17
N SER A 717 -6.45 -25.00 2.01
CA SER A 717 -6.34 -23.92 1.02
C SER A 717 -5.20 -22.96 1.37
N GLU A 718 -4.99 -22.67 2.66
CA GLU A 718 -3.87 -21.87 3.18
C GLU A 718 -2.51 -22.53 2.88
N VAL A 719 -2.39 -23.86 3.06
CA VAL A 719 -1.18 -24.62 2.66
C VAL A 719 -0.92 -24.48 1.17
N ILE A 720 -1.94 -24.70 0.32
CA ILE A 720 -1.81 -24.63 -1.14
C ILE A 720 -1.36 -23.23 -1.57
N GLN A 721 -1.97 -22.17 -1.03
CA GLN A 721 -1.59 -20.79 -1.34
C GLN A 721 -0.14 -20.50 -0.92
N THR A 722 0.27 -20.96 0.26
CA THR A 722 1.63 -20.78 0.77
C THR A 722 2.66 -21.49 -0.10
N VAL A 723 2.40 -22.75 -0.46
CA VAL A 723 3.26 -23.54 -1.36
C VAL A 723 3.36 -22.87 -2.73
N LEU A 724 2.23 -22.47 -3.34
CA LEU A 724 2.21 -21.80 -4.64
C LEU A 724 2.98 -20.48 -4.63
N LYS A 725 2.82 -19.67 -3.58
CA LYS A 725 3.56 -18.43 -3.39
C LYS A 725 5.07 -18.68 -3.30
N ARG A 726 5.49 -19.65 -2.48
CA ARG A 726 6.91 -20.01 -2.32
C ARG A 726 7.52 -20.62 -3.58
N MET A 727 6.77 -21.41 -4.34
CA MET A 727 7.19 -21.92 -5.65
C MET A 727 7.52 -20.77 -6.62
N GLU A 728 6.78 -19.65 -6.55
CA GLU A 728 7.03 -18.47 -7.36
C GLU A 728 8.24 -17.67 -6.85
N ASP A 729 8.21 -17.31 -5.57
CA ASP A 729 9.19 -16.43 -4.92
C ASP A 729 10.59 -17.06 -4.89
N LEU A 730 10.68 -18.39 -4.77
CA LEU A 730 11.94 -19.15 -4.60
C LEU A 730 12.17 -20.19 -5.70
N ARG A 731 11.62 -20.03 -6.92
CA ARG A 731 11.78 -21.03 -7.98
C ARG A 731 13.26 -21.32 -8.29
N GLY A 732 13.60 -22.60 -8.40
CA GLY A 732 14.98 -23.04 -8.60
C GLY A 732 15.82 -23.16 -7.32
N GLN A 733 15.33 -22.67 -6.17
CA GLN A 733 15.97 -22.94 -4.88
C GLN A 733 15.52 -24.28 -4.28
N PHE A 734 14.31 -24.72 -4.60
CA PHE A 734 13.77 -26.04 -4.24
C PHE A 734 12.73 -26.49 -5.28
N PHE A 735 12.38 -27.77 -5.27
CA PHE A 735 11.26 -28.29 -6.07
C PHE A 735 10.22 -28.99 -5.22
N VAL A 736 8.95 -28.87 -5.62
CA VAL A 736 7.83 -29.58 -5.01
C VAL A 736 7.47 -30.80 -5.86
N PHE A 737 7.38 -31.96 -5.21
CA PHE A 737 6.80 -33.18 -5.75
C PHE A 737 5.51 -33.50 -5.00
N VAL A 738 4.43 -33.78 -5.72
CA VAL A 738 3.14 -34.15 -5.11
C VAL A 738 2.74 -35.55 -5.58
N ALA A 739 2.29 -36.40 -4.66
CA ALA A 739 1.89 -37.77 -4.97
C ALA A 739 0.44 -38.09 -4.57
N GLY A 740 -0.22 -38.96 -5.33
CA GLY A 740 -1.55 -39.43 -4.99
C GLY A 740 -2.18 -40.39 -6.00
N TYR A 741 -3.45 -40.74 -5.75
CA TYR A 741 -4.25 -41.61 -6.62
C TYR A 741 -4.70 -40.86 -7.88
N PRO A 742 -4.87 -41.55 -9.03
CA PRO A 742 -5.26 -40.92 -10.30
C PRO A 742 -6.46 -39.98 -10.21
N ASP A 743 -7.62 -40.49 -9.80
CA ASP A 743 -8.87 -39.72 -9.77
C ASP A 743 -8.77 -38.51 -8.82
N ASN A 744 -8.16 -38.72 -7.65
CA ASN A 744 -8.05 -37.70 -6.62
C ASN A 744 -7.07 -36.58 -7.00
N MET A 745 -5.98 -36.92 -7.69
CA MET A 745 -4.98 -35.94 -8.14
C MET A 745 -5.52 -35.05 -9.27
N GLU A 746 -6.39 -35.58 -10.12
CA GLU A 746 -7.07 -34.76 -11.12
C GLU A 746 -7.98 -33.71 -10.46
N VAL A 747 -8.71 -34.09 -9.41
CA VAL A 747 -9.52 -33.16 -8.61
C VAL A 747 -8.63 -32.13 -7.91
N PHE A 748 -7.51 -32.56 -7.30
CA PHE A 748 -6.55 -31.67 -6.64
C PHE A 748 -5.98 -30.62 -7.58
N LEU A 749 -5.52 -31.00 -8.78
CA LEU A 749 -4.95 -30.07 -9.75
C LEU A 749 -5.97 -29.06 -10.28
N LYS A 750 -7.25 -29.47 -10.39
CA LYS A 750 -8.37 -28.60 -10.80
C LYS A 750 -8.90 -27.71 -9.67
N ALA A 751 -8.58 -28.01 -8.40
CA ALA A 751 -9.03 -27.25 -7.24
C ALA A 751 -8.48 -25.82 -7.22
N ASN A 752 -7.31 -25.59 -7.82
CA ASN A 752 -6.72 -24.26 -7.96
C ASN A 752 -6.00 -24.11 -9.32
N PRO A 753 -6.35 -23.11 -10.16
CA PRO A 753 -5.67 -22.88 -11.44
C PRO A 753 -4.14 -22.75 -11.34
N GLY A 754 -3.64 -22.20 -10.23
CA GLY A 754 -2.22 -22.04 -9.96
C GLY A 754 -1.45 -23.36 -9.77
N LEU A 755 -2.13 -24.45 -9.40
CA LEU A 755 -1.53 -25.80 -9.35
C LEU A 755 -1.31 -26.33 -10.77
N SER A 756 -2.35 -26.29 -11.60
CA SER A 756 -2.29 -26.75 -13.00
C SER A 756 -1.25 -26.01 -13.83
N SER A 757 -1.03 -24.72 -13.57
CA SER A 757 -0.02 -23.93 -14.29
C SER A 757 1.42 -24.21 -13.87
N ARG A 758 1.67 -24.66 -12.63
CA ARG A 758 3.03 -24.81 -12.08
C ARG A 758 3.51 -26.25 -12.06
N PHE A 759 2.58 -27.21 -12.07
CA PHE A 759 2.82 -28.64 -12.20
C PHE A 759 2.51 -29.10 -13.63
N ASP A 760 3.39 -28.77 -14.57
CA ASP A 760 3.28 -29.18 -15.98
C ASP A 760 3.71 -30.63 -16.22
N LYS A 761 4.57 -31.18 -15.36
CA LYS A 761 5.09 -32.54 -15.48
C LYS A 761 4.32 -33.54 -14.61
N THR A 762 3.78 -34.57 -15.26
CA THR A 762 3.08 -35.67 -14.59
C THR A 762 3.71 -37.02 -14.94
N LEU A 763 4.19 -37.74 -13.92
CA LEU A 763 4.67 -39.11 -14.02
C LEU A 763 3.56 -40.08 -13.60
N LYS A 764 3.08 -40.87 -14.56
CA LYS A 764 2.03 -41.88 -14.35
C LYS A 764 2.64 -43.26 -14.07
N PHE A 765 2.42 -43.75 -12.86
CA PHE A 765 2.81 -45.06 -12.38
C PHE A 765 1.67 -46.04 -12.60
N ASN A 766 1.83 -46.89 -13.61
CA ASN A 766 0.88 -47.97 -13.89
C ASN A 766 1.05 -49.11 -12.89
N ASP A 767 0.00 -49.90 -12.70
CA ASP A 767 0.08 -51.14 -11.92
C ASP A 767 1.07 -52.12 -12.58
N TYR A 768 1.82 -52.84 -11.75
CA TYR A 768 2.75 -53.86 -12.24
C TYR A 768 1.98 -55.04 -12.82
N SER A 769 2.47 -55.55 -13.95
CA SER A 769 1.95 -56.78 -14.53
C SER A 769 2.23 -57.99 -13.63
N PRO A 770 1.50 -59.11 -13.76
CA PRO A 770 1.77 -60.31 -12.98
C PRO A 770 3.24 -60.77 -13.05
N LEU A 771 3.84 -60.70 -14.24
CA LEU A 771 5.26 -61.03 -14.44
C LEU A 771 6.19 -60.09 -13.67
N GLN A 772 5.90 -58.78 -13.67
CA GLN A 772 6.68 -57.80 -12.90
C GLN A 772 6.50 -58.00 -11.39
N LEU A 773 5.30 -58.33 -10.93
CA LEU A 773 5.05 -58.65 -9.52
C LEU A 773 5.83 -59.91 -9.09
N GLU A 774 5.92 -60.93 -9.95
CA GLU A 774 6.74 -62.12 -9.72
C GLU A 774 8.23 -61.76 -9.60
N GLU A 775 8.76 -60.98 -10.53
CA GLU A 775 10.16 -60.50 -10.51
C GLU A 775 10.46 -59.71 -9.23
N ILE A 776 9.54 -58.83 -8.81
CA ILE A 776 9.65 -58.06 -7.56
C ILE A 776 9.67 -59.01 -6.36
N ALA A 777 8.81 -60.02 -6.34
CA ALA A 777 8.77 -61.00 -5.25
C ALA A 777 10.09 -61.78 -5.15
N TYR A 778 10.62 -62.27 -6.28
CA TYR A 778 11.90 -62.98 -6.29
C TYR A 778 13.04 -62.10 -5.83
N LYS A 779 13.07 -60.83 -6.26
CA LYS A 779 14.07 -59.87 -5.81
C LYS A 779 14.00 -59.66 -4.29
N MET A 780 12.79 -59.49 -3.73
CA MET A 780 12.62 -59.34 -2.27
C MET A 780 13.06 -60.58 -1.48
N PHE A 781 12.82 -61.80 -2.00
CA PHE A 781 13.35 -63.01 -1.36
C PHE A 781 14.87 -63.06 -1.42
N ASP A 782 15.47 -62.72 -2.57
CA ASP A 782 16.93 -62.71 -2.75
C ASP A 782 17.61 -61.66 -1.85
N ASP A 783 17.04 -60.45 -1.76
CA ASP A 783 17.50 -59.36 -0.89
C ASP A 783 17.48 -59.77 0.60
N GLU A 784 16.49 -60.57 1.01
CA GLU A 784 16.39 -61.15 2.37
C GLU A 784 17.20 -62.46 2.53
N GLY A 785 17.93 -62.89 1.48
CA GLY A 785 18.80 -64.07 1.51
C GLY A 785 18.10 -65.43 1.34
N TYR A 786 16.84 -65.44 0.92
CA TYR A 786 16.02 -66.63 0.70
C TYR A 786 16.05 -67.11 -0.76
N LYS A 787 16.14 -68.42 -0.96
CA LYS A 787 16.11 -69.07 -2.27
C LYS A 787 14.73 -69.67 -2.55
N VAL A 788 14.16 -69.35 -3.71
CA VAL A 788 12.85 -69.85 -4.16
C VAL A 788 13.02 -70.97 -5.21
N PRO A 789 12.73 -72.24 -4.87
CA PRO A 789 12.83 -73.36 -5.80
C PRO A 789 11.85 -73.28 -6.97
N LEU A 790 12.18 -73.94 -8.08
CA LEU A 790 11.31 -74.03 -9.27
C LEU A 790 9.90 -74.57 -8.96
N LYS A 791 9.75 -75.44 -7.95
CA LYS A 791 8.46 -76.00 -7.54
C LYS A 791 7.50 -74.99 -6.89
N VAL A 792 8.01 -73.88 -6.34
CA VAL A 792 7.21 -72.84 -5.67
C VAL A 792 6.71 -71.78 -6.65
N ARG A 793 7.43 -71.58 -7.77
CA ARG A 793 7.13 -70.55 -8.77
C ARG A 793 5.71 -70.61 -9.35
N PRO A 794 5.14 -71.79 -9.70
CA PRO A 794 3.77 -71.86 -10.21
C PRO A 794 2.71 -71.35 -9.21
N PHE A 795 2.90 -71.60 -7.91
CA PHE A 795 2.00 -71.13 -6.87
C PHE A 795 2.04 -69.60 -6.73
N MET A 796 3.24 -69.02 -6.75
CA MET A 796 3.41 -67.56 -6.74
C MET A 796 2.77 -66.91 -7.98
N LYS A 797 3.01 -67.49 -9.16
CA LYS A 797 2.43 -67.01 -10.42
C LYS A 797 0.91 -67.02 -10.42
N SER A 798 0.30 -68.12 -9.96
CA SER A 798 -1.16 -68.21 -9.84
C SER A 798 -1.70 -67.15 -8.88
N TYR A 799 -1.11 -67.04 -7.69
CA TYR A 799 -1.56 -66.09 -6.67
C TYR A 799 -1.46 -64.62 -7.13
N LEU A 800 -0.32 -64.23 -7.70
CA LEU A 800 -0.11 -62.86 -8.18
C LEU A 800 -0.99 -62.55 -9.41
N GLY A 801 -1.23 -63.55 -10.27
CA GLY A 801 -2.19 -63.44 -11.36
C GLY A 801 -3.62 -63.23 -10.87
N ASP A 802 -4.05 -63.97 -9.84
CA ASP A 802 -5.39 -63.87 -9.25
C ASP A 802 -5.62 -62.51 -8.59
N ILE A 803 -4.66 -62.01 -7.81
CA ILE A 803 -4.79 -60.68 -7.21
C ILE A 803 -4.83 -59.60 -8.30
N PHE A 804 -3.98 -59.71 -9.33
CA PHE A 804 -3.98 -58.74 -10.42
C PHE A 804 -5.33 -58.73 -11.16
N ASN A 805 -5.92 -59.89 -11.43
CA ASN A 805 -7.22 -59.98 -12.11
C ASN A 805 -8.37 -59.45 -11.26
N LYS A 806 -8.30 -59.58 -9.93
CA LYS A 806 -9.31 -59.10 -8.98
C LYS A 806 -9.04 -57.69 -8.44
N ARG A 807 -8.08 -56.97 -9.02
CA ARG A 807 -7.62 -55.68 -8.51
C ARG A 807 -8.69 -54.59 -8.59
N ASP A 808 -8.73 -53.72 -7.59
CA ASP A 808 -9.54 -52.50 -7.60
C ASP A 808 -8.66 -51.24 -7.76
N LYS A 809 -9.26 -50.06 -7.69
CA LYS A 809 -8.57 -48.77 -7.80
C LYS A 809 -7.60 -48.46 -6.63
N TYR A 810 -7.51 -49.32 -5.62
CA TYR A 810 -6.61 -49.19 -4.47
C TYR A 810 -5.58 -50.32 -4.41
N PHE A 811 -5.32 -50.97 -5.55
CA PHE A 811 -4.41 -52.11 -5.64
C PHE A 811 -3.00 -51.81 -5.10
N GLY A 812 -2.56 -52.58 -4.12
CA GLY A 812 -1.32 -52.31 -3.37
C GLY A 812 -0.01 -52.68 -4.06
N ASN A 813 -0.03 -53.27 -5.27
CA ASN A 813 1.17 -53.55 -6.08
C ASN A 813 2.33 -54.17 -5.26
N ALA A 814 3.55 -53.60 -5.31
CA ALA A 814 4.71 -54.12 -4.58
C ALA A 814 4.53 -54.08 -3.05
N ARG A 815 3.61 -53.25 -2.51
CA ARG A 815 3.25 -53.28 -1.08
C ARG A 815 2.49 -54.56 -0.74
N THR A 816 1.61 -55.03 -1.63
CA THR A 816 0.93 -56.33 -1.49
C THR A 816 1.94 -57.47 -1.62
N VAL A 817 2.85 -57.40 -2.60
CA VAL A 817 3.93 -58.40 -2.76
C VAL A 817 4.80 -58.47 -1.51
N ARG A 818 5.21 -57.33 -0.94
CA ARG A 818 5.99 -57.28 0.30
C ARG A 818 5.27 -57.95 1.46
N LYS A 819 3.97 -57.68 1.64
CA LYS A 819 3.16 -58.35 2.67
C LYS A 819 3.16 -59.87 2.48
N MET A 820 2.98 -60.32 1.24
CA MET A 820 3.03 -61.74 0.89
C MET A 820 4.41 -62.34 1.22
N VAL A 821 5.51 -61.72 0.76
CA VAL A 821 6.88 -62.19 1.00
C VAL A 821 7.17 -62.30 2.51
N LEU A 822 6.81 -61.29 3.29
CA LEU A 822 6.98 -61.31 4.75
C LEU A 822 6.20 -62.45 5.41
N GLU A 823 4.98 -62.75 4.94
CA GLU A 823 4.20 -63.87 5.47
C GLU A 823 4.80 -65.22 5.08
N VAL A 824 5.30 -65.37 3.84
CA VAL A 824 6.05 -66.59 3.43
C VAL A 824 7.29 -66.78 4.28
N ILE A 825 8.09 -65.73 4.48
CA ILE A 825 9.30 -65.77 5.31
C ILE A 825 8.95 -66.15 6.75
N LYS A 826 7.88 -65.56 7.31
CA LYS A 826 7.39 -65.90 8.64
C LYS A 826 6.99 -67.38 8.76
N ASN A 827 6.24 -67.91 7.79
CA ASN A 827 5.87 -69.34 7.78
C ASN A 827 7.10 -70.24 7.67
N GLN A 828 8.04 -69.85 6.81
CA GLN A 828 9.29 -70.56 6.65
C GLN A 828 10.09 -70.58 7.96
N ASN A 829 10.17 -69.45 8.65
CA ASN A 829 10.84 -69.34 9.94
C ASN A 829 10.16 -70.21 11.00
N LEU A 830 8.82 -70.27 11.02
CA LEU A 830 8.06 -71.17 11.90
C LEU A 830 8.35 -72.64 11.57
N ARG A 831 8.33 -73.02 10.29
CA ARG A 831 8.64 -74.38 9.84
C ARG A 831 10.05 -74.80 10.24
N VAL A 832 11.05 -73.93 10.08
CA VAL A 832 12.43 -74.19 10.51
C VAL A 832 12.55 -74.23 12.04
N ALA A 833 11.78 -73.40 12.76
CA ALA A 833 11.73 -73.39 14.22
C ALA A 833 11.07 -74.63 14.84
N ASP A 834 10.27 -75.38 14.09
CA ASP A 834 9.67 -76.65 14.52
C ASP A 834 10.57 -77.88 14.22
N MET A 835 11.63 -77.73 13.41
CA MET A 835 12.57 -78.82 13.09
C MET A 835 13.48 -79.17 14.28
N ALA A 836 13.87 -80.44 14.42
CA ALA A 836 14.83 -80.86 15.43
C ALA A 836 16.23 -80.23 15.19
N MET A 837 16.98 -79.95 16.25
CA MET A 837 18.27 -79.21 16.16
C MET A 837 19.30 -79.90 15.22
N GLU A 838 19.27 -81.23 15.13
CA GLU A 838 20.12 -82.03 14.22
C GLU A 838 19.69 -81.95 12.75
N GLU A 839 18.41 -81.71 12.47
CA GLU A 839 17.89 -81.51 11.11
C GLU A 839 18.17 -80.09 10.61
N ARG A 840 18.16 -79.09 11.50
CA ARG A 840 18.50 -77.69 11.15
C ARG A 840 19.94 -77.52 10.67
N LYS A 841 20.90 -78.31 11.18
CA LYS A 841 22.31 -78.27 10.74
C LYS A 841 22.54 -78.85 9.35
N LYS A 842 21.63 -79.70 8.85
CA LYS A 842 21.72 -80.35 7.54
C LYS A 842 20.81 -79.72 6.49
N ALA A 843 19.78 -79.00 6.89
CA ALA A 843 18.83 -78.35 6.00
C ALA A 843 19.37 -77.02 5.45
N ILE A 844 19.01 -76.69 4.22
CA ILE A 844 19.18 -75.35 3.66
C ILE A 844 18.13 -74.44 4.33
N THR A 845 18.52 -73.79 5.43
CA THR A 845 17.61 -73.02 6.30
C THR A 845 17.07 -71.75 5.67
N ASN A 846 17.50 -71.39 4.47
CA ASN A 846 17.01 -70.25 3.68
C ASN A 846 16.23 -70.65 2.43
N LEU A 847 15.75 -71.90 2.35
CA LEU A 847 14.93 -72.39 1.22
C LEU A 847 13.43 -72.24 1.51
N ILE A 848 12.69 -71.60 0.60
CA ILE A 848 11.22 -71.55 0.63
C ILE A 848 10.67 -72.89 0.10
N ALA A 849 9.78 -73.53 0.87
CA ALA A 849 9.14 -74.78 0.48
C ALA A 849 7.67 -74.56 0.07
N PRO A 850 7.05 -75.46 -0.72
CA PRO A 850 5.64 -75.33 -1.11
C PRO A 850 4.69 -75.19 0.09
N GLU A 851 5.02 -75.80 1.22
CA GLU A 851 4.22 -75.76 2.45
C GLU A 851 4.13 -74.35 3.04
N ASP A 852 5.16 -73.52 2.83
CA ASP A 852 5.23 -72.14 3.31
C ASP A 852 4.22 -71.21 2.59
N MET A 853 3.70 -71.66 1.43
CA MET A 853 2.75 -70.90 0.60
C MET A 853 1.28 -71.17 0.96
N HIS A 854 0.97 -72.19 1.77
CA HIS A 854 -0.40 -72.62 2.05
C HIS A 854 -1.26 -71.61 2.85
N SER A 855 -0.65 -70.69 3.60
CA SER A 855 -1.40 -69.65 4.32
C SER A 855 -1.98 -68.60 3.37
N ILE A 856 -1.30 -68.37 2.24
CA ILE A 856 -1.62 -67.28 1.32
C ILE A 856 -2.84 -67.64 0.47
N SER A 857 -3.01 -68.93 0.12
CA SER A 857 -4.22 -69.41 -0.56
C SER A 857 -5.50 -69.24 0.27
N LYS A 858 -5.41 -69.23 1.61
CA LYS A 858 -6.55 -68.99 2.52
C LYS A 858 -6.90 -67.51 2.67
N MET A 859 -5.94 -66.59 2.54
CA MET A 859 -6.20 -65.15 2.62
C MET A 859 -7.11 -64.66 1.48
N THR A 860 -6.98 -65.26 0.29
CA THR A 860 -7.85 -64.98 -0.86
C THR A 860 -9.33 -65.31 -0.62
N GLU A 861 -9.66 -66.25 0.28
CA GLU A 861 -11.05 -66.54 0.64
C GLU A 861 -11.58 -65.57 1.72
N ALA A 862 -10.73 -65.19 2.68
CA ALA A 862 -11.12 -64.28 3.77
C ALA A 862 -11.31 -62.83 3.30
N GLU A 863 -10.49 -62.33 2.37
CA GLU A 863 -10.65 -60.97 1.80
C GLU A 863 -11.88 -60.83 0.87
N VAL A 864 -12.43 -61.95 0.40
CA VAL A 864 -13.65 -61.98 -0.45
C VAL A 864 -14.93 -61.87 0.38
N ILE A 865 -14.91 -62.23 1.67
CA ILE A 865 -16.13 -62.29 2.50
C ILE A 865 -16.58 -60.89 2.99
N ASP A 866 -15.71 -59.89 3.00
CA ASP A 866 -16.01 -58.57 3.62
C ASP A 866 -16.39 -57.44 2.64
N LYS A 867 -16.75 -57.77 1.39
CA LYS A 867 -17.21 -56.79 0.40
C LYS A 867 -18.56 -57.17 -0.22
N LYS A 868 -19.61 -57.25 0.60
CA LYS A 868 -20.99 -57.15 0.09
C LYS A 868 -21.30 -55.70 -0.26
N THR A 869 -21.49 -55.44 -1.55
CA THR A 869 -22.04 -54.20 -2.08
C THR A 869 -23.46 -53.98 -1.54
N ILE A 870 -23.67 -52.87 -0.81
CA ILE A 870 -25.01 -52.32 -0.56
C ILE A 870 -25.44 -51.63 -1.85
N GLY A 871 -26.12 -52.38 -2.73
CA GLY A 871 -26.74 -51.85 -3.94
C GLY A 871 -28.22 -51.54 -3.69
N PHE A 872 -28.60 -50.27 -3.79
CA PHE A 872 -29.99 -49.89 -4.02
C PHE A 872 -30.41 -50.33 -5.43
N ARG A 873 -31.52 -51.07 -5.52
CA ARG A 873 -32.22 -51.34 -6.78
C ARG A 873 -32.72 -50.01 -7.36
N SER A 874 -32.29 -49.68 -8.56
CA SER A 874 -32.95 -48.68 -9.41
C SER A 874 -34.28 -49.26 -9.89
N ALA A 875 -35.39 -48.59 -9.55
CA ALA A 875 -36.70 -48.81 -10.13
C ALA A 875 -36.80 -48.08 -11.47
N ASP A 876 -37.61 -48.65 -12.36
CA ASP A 876 -37.84 -48.29 -13.75
C ASP A 876 -38.20 -46.80 -13.99
N HIS A 877 -37.51 -46.15 -14.94
CA HIS A 877 -38.08 -45.59 -16.18
C HIS A 877 -37.04 -44.90 -17.06
#